data_AF-A0A8C8CQ63-F1
#
_entry.id   AF-A0A8C8CQ63-F1
#
_cell.length_a   1.000
_cell.length_b   1.000
_cell.length_c   1.000
_cell.angle_alpha   90.00
_cell.angle_beta   90.00
_cell.angle_gamma   90.00
#
_symmetry.space_group_name_H-M   'P 1'
#
loop_
_entity.id
_entity.type
_entity.pdbx_description
1 polymer ?
#
loop_
_entity_poly.entity_id
_entity_poly.type
_entity_poly.pdbx_seq_one_letter_code
_entity_poly.pdbx_strand_id
1 'polypeptide(L)'
;MYFLPLTFHAPHWLPSGNLWASRTWVPSGEAATEGEPTEDTRHQPVDGCLGPLTVVLDHTSGFEGLLFVDDDLLGVIGHSNFSSIRATTCVYRGKWAYEVLISSQGLMQIGWCTLNCRFNQEEGVGDTPDSYAYDGNRVRKWNVTTTNYGKSWAAGDIVSCLIDLDEGTITFCLNGQSLGTAFSNIKMGPGVAYFPAISLSFKESVAFNFGSRPLRYPVEGYLPLQNPPTADLLRAHKLLGYIKTVLSTTLDTQVLEKDSACWSLHGEPTTLVTLAHIFNYFAPLMCKVYLVEDVLMNFLLGILEGGGSVDEHPLIQQLLDLFWLLMEDYEVNECLKQLMMSLLRAYRFSPIIPDLGFQIHYLRLTTAILRHEKSRKYLLSNVLYPFIVVFFYIKTPLRVKEAGLEELIPTTWWPTRFDKEGKESKDESAEERLRRRAYERGCQRLKKRIEVVEELQVQILKLMLNNKDKGTHRAWYIFLNKFRKFHARTAFGPPEYMMVSCVSLSSSTISMVMLIIFPSSPSPEAYVPPQLFYNGKVDYFDLQRLGGLLSHLKKTLKATPLDPGCIQATSMDDLDEEEEEVAQPFGAVAMGGALARPSWLSSPTLGRANRFLSTAAVSLMTPRRPLAPPEKVKVRTLAVEQRTEEDIEGSHGNDGLLLGRPLEEPDHPITEKSLLEILDGIVMMYNLSVHQQLGKMVVVSDDVHEYAVALKDTEEKIARCPARRPDILEELQKSQKVFAEKLNHLSRRLAWINATIYCKDKMLDVYWLLRVCILTIQHADNTGTLFAFAPEFYLNVAMNSYSSLKNYFSPSNCMDQLPGYEDTLTQLAAILAKHFADPRIVGTDIKDSLMQALASYVCYPQSLRAVERIPEEQRVSMMRNLLAPYEQRPWAQTNWILVRLWRGCGFGYRYTRLPHLLKTKPEDTNLPSLQKPCPSLLLQRHMAELLSLDKDMAASFLNSVLNQLNWAFSEFIGMIQEIQQAAERPERNFVDTRQLKVCATCFDLSVSLLRVLEMTVTLVPQIFLDWTRPSAELLLRRLAQVRRNVPYPLTRITSQKDLFFVSTG
;
A
#
# COMPACT_ATOMS: atom_id res chain seq x y z
N MET A 1 -48.10 47.89 -5.08
CA MET A 1 -47.24 48.46 -4.03
C MET A 1 -45.88 47.81 -4.23
N TYR A 2 -44.91 48.53 -4.81
CA TYR A 2 -43.98 49.48 -4.15
C TYR A 2 -42.75 48.74 -3.59
N PHE A 3 -41.48 49.11 -3.86
CA PHE A 3 -40.95 50.24 -4.66
C PHE A 3 -39.59 49.86 -5.34
N LEU A 4 -39.19 50.65 -6.34
CA LEU A 4 -37.85 50.76 -6.95
C LEU A 4 -37.14 52.06 -6.43
N PRO A 5 -35.97 52.51 -6.92
CA PRO A 5 -34.61 51.98 -6.74
C PRO A 5 -33.63 53.11 -6.23
N LEU A 6 -32.35 53.14 -6.69
CA LEU A 6 -31.33 54.23 -6.59
C LEU A 6 -30.50 54.32 -5.26
N THR A 7 -29.27 54.88 -5.14
CA THR A 7 -28.08 55.12 -6.02
C THR A 7 -26.87 55.61 -5.17
N PHE A 8 -25.63 55.58 -5.73
CA PHE A 8 -24.41 56.34 -5.31
C PHE A 8 -23.81 55.97 -3.93
N HIS A 9 -22.51 56.16 -3.62
CA HIS A 9 -21.49 57.12 -4.11
C HIS A 9 -20.06 56.54 -4.20
N ALA A 10 -19.19 57.22 -4.96
CA ALA A 10 -17.73 57.20 -4.81
C ALA A 10 -17.18 58.65 -4.77
N PRO A 11 -16.08 58.95 -4.06
CA PRO A 11 -15.46 60.29 -4.02
C PRO A 11 -14.26 60.45 -4.99
N HIS A 12 -14.12 61.65 -5.57
CA HIS A 12 -12.95 62.12 -6.34
C HIS A 12 -11.83 62.64 -5.39
N TRP A 13 -10.56 62.89 -5.76
CA TRP A 13 -9.96 63.98 -6.60
C TRP A 13 -8.40 63.87 -6.50
N LEU A 14 -7.45 64.52 -7.21
CA LEU A 14 -7.31 65.45 -8.38
C LEU A 14 -5.85 65.24 -8.96
N PRO A 15 -5.44 65.78 -10.13
CA PRO A 15 -4.25 65.31 -10.88
C PRO A 15 -3.11 66.33 -11.12
N SER A 16 -2.01 65.87 -11.72
CA SER A 16 -1.14 66.60 -12.69
C SER A 16 -0.11 65.62 -13.32
N GLY A 17 0.43 65.81 -14.54
CA GLY A 17 0.20 66.81 -15.58
C GLY A 17 0.70 66.31 -16.96
N ASN A 18 0.41 67.05 -18.04
CA ASN A 18 0.65 66.62 -19.43
C ASN A 18 2.11 66.68 -19.90
N LEU A 19 2.45 65.87 -20.90
CA LEU A 19 3.18 66.34 -22.09
C LEU A 19 2.79 65.53 -23.34
N TRP A 20 2.63 66.21 -24.48
CA TRP A 20 2.11 65.65 -25.75
C TRP A 20 3.23 65.41 -26.77
N ALA A 21 3.03 64.42 -27.66
CA ALA A 21 3.46 64.52 -29.06
C ALA A 21 2.72 63.50 -29.96
N SER A 22 1.63 63.91 -30.63
CA SER A 22 0.98 63.13 -31.69
C SER A 22 1.55 63.46 -33.07
N ARG A 23 1.71 62.47 -33.97
CA ARG A 23 1.65 62.71 -35.43
C ARG A 23 1.37 61.45 -36.25
N THR A 24 0.34 61.54 -37.08
CA THR A 24 -0.06 60.58 -38.13
C THR A 24 0.76 60.76 -39.41
N TRP A 25 1.01 59.70 -40.18
CA TRP A 25 1.32 59.78 -41.62
C TRP A 25 0.89 58.52 -42.38
N VAL A 26 0.23 58.70 -43.52
CA VAL A 26 -0.17 57.71 -44.54
C VAL A 26 -0.18 58.46 -45.88
N PRO A 27 0.50 57.95 -46.94
CA PRO A 27 -0.28 57.59 -48.14
C PRO A 27 0.29 56.40 -48.96
N SER A 28 -0.64 55.63 -49.53
CA SER A 28 -0.61 54.95 -50.84
C SER A 28 0.66 54.25 -51.36
N GLY A 29 0.57 52.92 -51.51
CA GLY A 29 1.30 52.07 -52.46
C GLY A 29 0.45 50.81 -52.75
N GLU A 30 0.44 50.30 -53.97
CA GLU A 30 -0.65 49.41 -54.44
C GLU A 30 -0.39 47.89 -54.34
N ALA A 31 -1.50 47.18 -54.10
CA ALA A 31 -1.85 45.83 -54.59
C ALA A 31 -0.92 44.62 -54.29
N ALA A 32 -1.32 43.85 -53.27
CA ALA A 32 -1.46 42.40 -53.38
C ALA A 32 -2.68 41.95 -52.56
N THR A 33 -3.69 41.32 -53.18
CA THR A 33 -4.94 40.95 -52.52
C THR A 33 -4.96 39.47 -52.12
N GLU A 34 -4.77 39.20 -50.83
CA GLU A 34 -5.33 38.01 -50.18
C GLU A 34 -6.36 38.47 -49.14
N GLY A 35 -7.54 37.84 -49.12
CA GLY A 35 -8.71 38.38 -48.43
C GLY A 35 -8.68 38.18 -46.91
N GLU A 36 -9.03 39.23 -46.16
CA GLU A 36 -9.33 39.12 -44.74
C GLU A 36 -10.56 38.22 -44.52
N PRO A 37 -10.50 37.20 -43.63
CA PRO A 37 -11.66 36.40 -43.29
C PRO A 37 -12.60 37.19 -42.38
N THR A 38 -13.83 37.41 -42.84
CA THR A 38 -14.88 38.11 -42.08
C THR A 38 -15.26 37.37 -40.79
N GLU A 39 -15.61 38.12 -39.74
CA GLU A 39 -15.90 37.61 -38.38
C GLU A 39 -17.16 36.73 -38.27
N ASP A 40 -17.87 36.50 -39.37
CA ASP A 40 -19.03 35.60 -39.48
C ASP A 40 -18.65 34.14 -39.76
N THR A 41 -17.36 33.80 -39.93
CA THR A 41 -16.89 32.42 -40.13
C THR A 41 -16.92 31.56 -38.84
N ARG A 42 -17.96 31.72 -38.02
CA ARG A 42 -18.11 31.09 -36.70
C ARG A 42 -18.62 29.66 -36.82
N HIS A 43 -17.69 28.71 -36.67
CA HIS A 43 -17.94 27.34 -36.21
C HIS A 43 -19.12 26.63 -36.88
N GLN A 44 -18.94 26.18 -38.13
CA GLN A 44 -19.80 25.14 -38.68
C GLN A 44 -19.75 23.89 -37.77
N PRO A 45 -20.89 23.28 -37.41
CA PRO A 45 -20.88 21.96 -36.76
C PRO A 45 -20.28 20.93 -37.71
N VAL A 46 -19.46 20.02 -37.19
CA VAL A 46 -18.91 18.93 -38.02
C VAL A 46 -20.05 17.98 -38.37
N ASP A 47 -20.27 17.76 -39.67
CA ASP A 47 -21.30 16.85 -40.19
C ASP A 47 -21.15 15.47 -39.54
N GLY A 48 -22.28 14.90 -39.10
CA GLY A 48 -22.30 13.66 -38.33
C GLY A 48 -22.10 13.76 -36.82
N CYS A 49 -21.86 14.93 -36.21
CA CYS A 49 -21.73 15.10 -34.75
C CYS A 49 -22.72 16.14 -34.18
N LEU A 50 -23.23 15.91 -32.97
CA LEU A 50 -24.19 16.78 -32.25
C LEU A 50 -23.85 16.84 -30.75
N GLY A 51 -23.61 18.05 -30.24
CA GLY A 51 -23.39 18.31 -28.81
C GLY A 51 -22.53 19.55 -28.56
N PRO A 52 -22.10 19.81 -27.32
CA PRO A 52 -21.14 20.86 -27.00
C PRO A 52 -19.76 20.61 -27.64
N LEU A 53 -19.03 21.69 -27.93
CA LEU A 53 -17.66 21.63 -28.48
C LEU A 53 -16.66 20.97 -27.52
N THR A 54 -16.88 21.10 -26.21
CA THR A 54 -16.13 20.40 -25.17
C THR A 54 -16.91 19.17 -24.75
N VAL A 55 -16.34 17.98 -24.98
CA VAL A 55 -17.03 16.70 -24.75
C VAL A 55 -16.63 16.16 -23.37
N VAL A 56 -17.63 15.90 -22.53
CA VAL A 56 -17.47 15.47 -21.12
C VAL A 56 -18.56 14.45 -20.75
N LEU A 57 -18.50 13.88 -19.55
CA LEU A 57 -19.54 13.01 -19.00
C LEU A 57 -20.74 13.82 -18.48
N ASP A 58 -21.96 13.43 -18.87
CA ASP A 58 -23.20 14.08 -18.43
C ASP A 58 -23.64 13.60 -17.04
N HIS A 59 -23.06 14.25 -16.03
CA HIS A 59 -23.41 14.12 -14.61
C HIS A 59 -24.74 14.82 -14.22
N THR A 60 -25.53 15.31 -15.19
CA THR A 60 -26.78 16.05 -14.93
C THR A 60 -28.03 15.30 -15.36
N SER A 61 -28.01 14.63 -16.52
CA SER A 61 -29.16 13.92 -17.10
C SER A 61 -28.83 12.57 -17.74
N GLY A 62 -27.54 12.23 -17.82
CA GLY A 62 -27.01 11.13 -18.61
C GLY A 62 -26.47 9.97 -17.77
N PHE A 63 -26.84 9.88 -16.50
CA PHE A 63 -26.31 8.88 -15.56
C PHE A 63 -27.40 8.23 -14.70
N GLU A 64 -27.05 7.10 -14.10
CA GLU A 64 -27.87 6.35 -13.12
C GLU A 64 -26.96 5.63 -12.11
N GLY A 65 -27.46 5.39 -10.90
CA GLY A 65 -26.67 4.88 -9.78
C GLY A 65 -25.76 5.95 -9.15
N LEU A 66 -24.98 5.53 -8.15
CA LEU A 66 -24.05 6.42 -7.45
C LEU A 66 -22.68 6.40 -8.15
N LEU A 67 -22.20 7.59 -8.52
CA LEU A 67 -20.93 7.83 -9.19
C LEU A 67 -20.15 8.91 -8.45
N PHE A 68 -18.82 8.81 -8.48
CA PHE A 68 -17.93 9.96 -8.31
C PHE A 68 -17.34 10.30 -9.68
N VAL A 69 -17.34 11.57 -10.03
CA VAL A 69 -16.82 12.10 -11.30
C VAL A 69 -15.76 13.16 -10.94
N ASP A 70 -14.62 13.16 -11.65
CA ASP A 70 -13.53 14.11 -11.41
C ASP A 70 -13.91 15.54 -11.84
N ASP A 71 -13.22 16.55 -11.30
CA ASP A 71 -13.47 17.98 -11.58
C ASP A 71 -13.38 18.35 -13.07
N ASP A 72 -12.66 17.56 -13.89
CA ASP A 72 -12.56 17.74 -15.35
C ASP A 72 -13.71 17.08 -16.15
N LEU A 73 -14.60 16.35 -15.46
CA LEU A 73 -15.71 15.56 -16.01
C LEU A 73 -15.27 14.50 -17.04
N LEU A 74 -14.02 14.02 -16.96
CA LEU A 74 -13.48 12.93 -17.78
C LEU A 74 -13.13 11.68 -16.97
N GLY A 75 -12.75 11.83 -15.69
CA GLY A 75 -12.58 10.70 -14.75
C GLY A 75 -13.90 10.28 -14.09
N VAL A 76 -14.10 8.98 -13.87
CA VAL A 76 -15.31 8.46 -13.19
C VAL A 76 -15.05 7.15 -12.42
N ILE A 77 -15.71 7.00 -11.27
CA ILE A 77 -15.63 5.86 -10.35
C ILE A 77 -17.04 5.39 -9.96
N GLY A 78 -17.31 4.08 -10.10
CA GLY A 78 -18.55 3.43 -9.66
C GLY A 78 -18.65 3.29 -8.15
N HIS A 79 -19.79 3.68 -7.55
CA HIS A 79 -20.06 3.48 -6.12
C HIS A 79 -21.45 2.86 -5.85
N SER A 80 -22.00 2.16 -6.85
CA SER A 80 -23.12 1.21 -6.70
C SER A 80 -22.76 -0.14 -7.33
N ASN A 81 -23.70 -1.10 -7.35
CA ASN A 81 -23.48 -2.41 -7.98
C ASN A 81 -23.22 -2.30 -9.49
N PHE A 82 -23.95 -1.42 -10.16
CA PHE A 82 -23.78 -1.10 -11.58
C PHE A 82 -24.29 0.32 -11.83
N SER A 83 -23.38 1.29 -11.85
CA SER A 83 -23.67 2.69 -12.16
C SER A 83 -23.32 2.98 -13.61
N SER A 84 -24.16 3.72 -14.32
CA SER A 84 -24.00 3.98 -15.77
C SER A 84 -23.93 5.48 -16.06
N ILE A 85 -23.15 5.88 -17.08
CA ILE A 85 -23.06 7.28 -17.54
C ILE A 85 -22.72 7.37 -19.03
N ARG A 86 -23.26 8.39 -19.71
CA ARG A 86 -22.95 8.75 -21.11
C ARG A 86 -22.29 10.13 -21.23
N ALA A 87 -21.66 10.39 -22.37
CA ALA A 87 -21.10 11.70 -22.70
C ALA A 87 -22.17 12.73 -23.12
N THR A 88 -21.79 14.01 -23.16
CA THR A 88 -22.63 15.15 -23.58
C THR A 88 -22.89 15.25 -25.09
N THR A 89 -22.16 14.48 -25.91
CA THR A 89 -22.10 14.62 -27.37
C THR A 89 -22.31 13.26 -28.04
N CYS A 90 -23.05 13.24 -29.16
CA CYS A 90 -23.35 12.04 -29.93
C CYS A 90 -23.03 12.18 -31.42
N VAL A 91 -22.95 11.03 -32.10
CA VAL A 91 -22.59 10.92 -33.52
C VAL A 91 -23.63 10.13 -34.31
N TYR A 92 -23.89 10.54 -35.54
CA TYR A 92 -24.98 10.01 -36.39
C TYR A 92 -24.59 9.73 -37.86
N ARG A 93 -23.37 10.11 -38.29
CA ARG A 93 -22.79 9.87 -39.63
C ARG A 93 -21.26 9.92 -39.54
N GLY A 94 -20.52 9.28 -40.44
CA GLY A 94 -19.05 9.34 -40.43
C GLY A 94 -18.40 8.40 -39.40
N LYS A 95 -17.08 8.54 -39.24
CA LYS A 95 -16.24 7.58 -38.50
C LYS A 95 -15.59 8.26 -37.30
N TRP A 96 -15.90 7.76 -36.10
CA TRP A 96 -15.60 8.43 -34.83
C TRP A 96 -14.91 7.53 -33.83
N ALA A 97 -13.99 8.11 -33.06
CA ALA A 97 -13.18 7.43 -32.05
C ALA A 97 -13.14 8.21 -30.73
N TYR A 98 -13.13 7.49 -29.63
CA TYR A 98 -12.69 7.99 -28.33
C TYR A 98 -11.86 6.92 -27.61
N GLU A 99 -11.08 7.33 -26.62
CA GLU A 99 -10.28 6.42 -25.80
C GLU A 99 -10.77 6.37 -24.36
N VAL A 100 -10.71 5.18 -23.76
CA VAL A 100 -10.96 4.98 -22.32
C VAL A 100 -9.73 4.36 -21.68
N LEU A 101 -9.22 5.03 -20.66
CA LEU A 101 -8.07 4.65 -19.89
C LEU A 101 -8.53 3.85 -18.65
N ILE A 102 -8.13 2.59 -18.59
CA ILE A 102 -8.55 1.62 -17.58
C ILE A 102 -7.77 1.88 -16.28
N SER A 103 -8.42 2.40 -15.22
CA SER A 103 -7.75 2.67 -13.93
C SER A 103 -7.83 1.52 -12.93
N SER A 104 -8.82 0.64 -13.08
CA SER A 104 -8.98 -0.64 -12.36
C SER A 104 -9.46 -1.74 -13.32
N GLN A 105 -9.37 -3.01 -12.94
CA GLN A 105 -9.45 -4.15 -13.87
C GLN A 105 -10.71 -5.02 -13.74
N GLY A 106 -11.69 -4.63 -12.92
CA GLY A 106 -12.89 -5.42 -12.64
C GLY A 106 -14.03 -5.23 -13.64
N LEU A 107 -15.26 -5.43 -13.17
CA LEU A 107 -16.46 -5.52 -14.02
C LEU A 107 -16.91 -4.14 -14.51
N MET A 108 -16.79 -3.93 -15.82
CA MET A 108 -17.22 -2.72 -16.53
C MET A 108 -17.70 -3.10 -17.94
N GLN A 109 -18.55 -2.29 -18.53
CA GLN A 109 -18.99 -2.39 -19.93
C GLN A 109 -18.77 -1.03 -20.61
N ILE A 110 -17.93 -0.96 -21.65
CA ILE A 110 -17.54 0.28 -22.34
C ILE A 110 -18.06 0.25 -23.77
N GLY A 111 -18.71 1.32 -24.25
CA GLY A 111 -19.11 1.41 -25.65
C GLY A 111 -20.08 2.53 -26.00
N TRP A 112 -21.11 2.21 -26.77
CA TRP A 112 -21.99 3.19 -27.39
C TRP A 112 -23.46 2.93 -27.03
N CYS A 113 -24.25 3.98 -26.81
CA CYS A 113 -25.70 3.88 -26.60
C CYS A 113 -26.47 4.97 -27.34
N THR A 114 -27.70 4.70 -27.76
CA THR A 114 -28.60 5.77 -28.27
C THR A 114 -29.30 6.49 -27.12
N LEU A 115 -29.96 7.61 -27.42
CA LEU A 115 -30.78 8.35 -26.45
C LEU A 115 -31.90 7.49 -25.81
N ASN A 116 -32.33 6.41 -26.49
CA ASN A 116 -33.38 5.51 -26.01
C ASN A 116 -32.89 4.46 -25.00
N CYS A 117 -31.56 4.28 -24.86
CA CYS A 117 -31.00 3.41 -23.85
C CYS A 117 -31.31 3.98 -22.46
N ARG A 118 -32.11 3.26 -21.68
CA ARG A 118 -32.43 3.59 -20.29
C ARG A 118 -31.53 2.78 -19.39
N PHE A 119 -30.82 3.46 -18.49
CA PHE A 119 -30.05 2.81 -17.44
C PHE A 119 -30.95 2.52 -16.23
N ASN A 120 -30.62 1.47 -15.48
CA ASN A 120 -31.11 1.22 -14.13
C ASN A 120 -30.03 0.47 -13.33
N GLN A 121 -30.34 -0.01 -12.13
CA GLN A 121 -29.34 -0.66 -11.25
C GLN A 121 -28.98 -2.10 -11.66
N GLU A 122 -29.67 -2.66 -12.66
CA GLU A 122 -29.47 -4.02 -13.17
C GLU A 122 -29.11 -4.04 -14.67
N GLU A 123 -29.58 -3.08 -15.47
CA GLU A 123 -29.32 -2.96 -16.92
C GLU A 123 -28.46 -1.72 -17.25
N GLY A 124 -27.33 -1.95 -17.92
CA GLY A 124 -26.38 -0.92 -18.35
C GLY A 124 -26.10 -0.90 -19.85
N VAL A 125 -24.92 -0.39 -20.21
CA VAL A 125 -24.48 -0.19 -21.60
C VAL A 125 -24.12 -1.55 -22.21
N GLY A 126 -24.90 -2.01 -23.18
CA GLY A 126 -24.78 -3.31 -23.81
C GLY A 126 -25.85 -4.31 -23.38
N ASP A 127 -26.65 -4.00 -22.36
CA ASP A 127 -27.76 -4.88 -21.92
C ASP A 127 -29.07 -4.54 -22.65
N THR A 128 -29.19 -3.33 -23.23
CA THR A 128 -30.35 -2.92 -24.05
C THR A 128 -30.05 -3.01 -25.56
N PRO A 129 -31.06 -3.21 -26.44
CA PRO A 129 -30.84 -3.31 -27.90
C PRO A 129 -30.37 -2.00 -28.54
N ASP A 130 -30.60 -0.87 -27.86
CA ASP A 130 -30.12 0.47 -28.23
C ASP A 130 -28.71 0.77 -27.66
N SER A 131 -27.94 -0.26 -27.28
CA SER A 131 -26.59 -0.13 -26.72
C SER A 131 -25.65 -1.29 -27.07
N TYR A 132 -24.36 -0.99 -27.23
CA TYR A 132 -23.32 -1.90 -27.68
C TYR A 132 -22.06 -1.71 -26.85
N ALA A 133 -21.56 -2.75 -26.18
CA ALA A 133 -20.40 -2.63 -25.30
C ALA A 133 -19.39 -3.80 -25.38
N TYR A 134 -18.20 -3.52 -24.86
CA TYR A 134 -17.10 -4.44 -24.62
C TYR A 134 -16.77 -4.50 -23.12
N ASP A 135 -16.58 -5.72 -22.62
CA ASP A 135 -16.17 -6.04 -21.26
C ASP A 135 -14.89 -6.88 -21.33
N GLY A 136 -13.75 -6.24 -21.06
CA GLY A 136 -12.44 -6.88 -21.04
C GLY A 136 -12.10 -7.58 -19.72
N ASN A 137 -12.99 -7.62 -18.73
CA ASN A 137 -12.79 -8.51 -17.58
C ASN A 137 -13.36 -9.91 -17.91
N ARG A 138 -14.58 -9.94 -18.49
CA ARG A 138 -15.26 -11.17 -18.92
C ARG A 138 -14.92 -11.59 -20.36
N VAL A 139 -14.11 -10.81 -21.09
CA VAL A 139 -13.63 -11.04 -22.47
C VAL A 139 -14.79 -11.23 -23.46
N ARG A 140 -15.73 -10.29 -23.42
CA ARG A 140 -17.05 -10.39 -24.05
C ARG A 140 -17.53 -9.08 -24.66
N LYS A 141 -18.35 -9.18 -25.69
CA LYS A 141 -19.19 -8.08 -26.21
C LYS A 141 -20.65 -8.29 -25.80
N TRP A 142 -21.37 -7.18 -25.66
CA TRP A 142 -22.72 -7.10 -25.09
C TRP A 142 -23.65 -6.25 -25.97
N ASN A 143 -24.78 -6.84 -26.39
CA ASN A 143 -25.94 -6.16 -26.97
C ASN A 143 -27.17 -7.05 -26.72
N VAL A 144 -27.83 -6.87 -25.57
CA VAL A 144 -28.86 -7.75 -24.96
C VAL A 144 -28.37 -9.16 -24.58
N THR A 145 -27.51 -9.74 -25.42
CA THR A 145 -26.87 -11.03 -25.21
C THR A 145 -25.35 -10.86 -25.20
N THR A 146 -24.66 -11.81 -24.57
CA THR A 146 -23.20 -11.77 -24.39
C THR A 146 -22.49 -12.85 -25.21
N THR A 147 -21.48 -12.45 -25.99
CA THR A 147 -20.65 -13.36 -26.80
C THR A 147 -19.17 -13.10 -26.58
N ASN A 148 -18.34 -14.14 -26.66
CA ASN A 148 -16.89 -14.03 -26.47
C ASN A 148 -16.28 -13.10 -27.53
N TYR A 149 -15.47 -12.13 -27.11
CA TYR A 149 -14.86 -11.14 -28.00
C TYR A 149 -13.67 -10.43 -27.32
N GLY A 150 -12.65 -10.09 -28.10
CA GLY A 150 -11.52 -9.29 -27.64
C GLY A 150 -10.51 -10.04 -26.78
N LYS A 151 -9.93 -9.32 -25.81
CA LYS A 151 -8.88 -9.79 -24.90
C LYS A 151 -9.29 -9.51 -23.45
N SER A 152 -8.48 -9.95 -22.49
CA SER A 152 -8.60 -9.44 -21.12
C SER A 152 -7.90 -8.08 -21.01
N TRP A 153 -8.53 -7.06 -20.41
CA TRP A 153 -7.93 -5.76 -20.08
C TRP A 153 -7.19 -5.77 -18.72
N ALA A 154 -6.45 -4.71 -18.43
CA ALA A 154 -5.67 -4.54 -17.22
C ALA A 154 -5.60 -3.05 -16.84
N ALA A 155 -5.39 -2.76 -15.56
CA ALA A 155 -5.17 -1.39 -15.09
C ALA A 155 -3.93 -0.78 -15.78
N GLY A 156 -4.15 0.31 -16.53
CA GLY A 156 -3.17 1.00 -17.35
C GLY A 156 -3.33 0.81 -18.86
N ASP A 157 -4.20 -0.10 -19.33
CA ASP A 157 -4.54 -0.20 -20.75
C ASP A 157 -5.37 0.99 -21.24
N ILE A 158 -5.32 1.25 -22.55
CA ILE A 158 -6.24 2.13 -23.27
C ILE A 158 -7.11 1.30 -24.22
N VAL A 159 -8.43 1.48 -24.10
CA VAL A 159 -9.43 0.93 -25.03
C VAL A 159 -9.86 2.03 -25.99
N SER A 160 -9.49 1.94 -27.26
CA SER A 160 -9.99 2.83 -28.31
C SER A 160 -11.32 2.28 -28.81
N CYS A 161 -12.39 3.06 -28.71
CA CYS A 161 -13.75 2.70 -29.08
C CYS A 161 -14.09 3.37 -30.43
N LEU A 162 -14.25 2.57 -31.48
CA LEU A 162 -14.46 3.03 -32.85
C LEU A 162 -15.91 2.77 -33.28
N ILE A 163 -16.54 3.74 -33.94
CA ILE A 163 -17.82 3.57 -34.63
C ILE A 163 -17.73 4.12 -36.05
N ASP A 164 -18.19 3.32 -37.01
CA ASP A 164 -18.27 3.64 -38.43
C ASP A 164 -19.74 3.71 -38.80
N LEU A 165 -20.27 4.92 -38.98
CA LEU A 165 -21.68 5.18 -39.28
C LEU A 165 -21.93 5.30 -40.79
N ASP A 166 -20.90 5.03 -41.61
CA ASP A 166 -21.03 4.92 -43.06
C ASP A 166 -21.21 3.43 -43.45
N GLU A 167 -20.43 2.53 -42.83
CA GLU A 167 -20.53 1.07 -42.99
C GLU A 167 -21.39 0.38 -41.90
N GLY A 168 -21.80 1.10 -40.86
CA GLY A 168 -22.63 0.59 -39.78
C GLY A 168 -21.94 -0.46 -38.89
N THR A 169 -20.69 -0.18 -38.48
CA THR A 169 -19.90 -1.11 -37.64
C THR A 169 -19.37 -0.46 -36.36
N ILE A 170 -19.10 -1.28 -35.34
CA ILE A 170 -18.39 -0.90 -34.11
C ILE A 170 -17.20 -1.84 -33.93
N THR A 171 -16.04 -1.27 -33.62
CA THR A 171 -14.77 -1.99 -33.42
C THR A 171 -14.08 -1.45 -32.17
N PHE A 172 -13.45 -2.34 -31.39
CA PHE A 172 -12.62 -1.93 -30.24
C PHE A 172 -11.15 -2.26 -30.51
N CYS A 173 -10.26 -1.40 -30.05
CA CYS A 173 -8.81 -1.65 -30.02
C CYS A 173 -8.32 -1.65 -28.57
N LEU A 174 -7.34 -2.49 -28.25
CA LEU A 174 -6.65 -2.50 -26.96
C LEU A 174 -5.19 -2.11 -27.17
N ASN A 175 -4.75 -0.98 -26.61
CA ASN A 175 -3.43 -0.38 -26.81
C ASN A 175 -3.05 -0.27 -28.31
N GLY A 176 -3.99 0.21 -29.12
CA GLY A 176 -3.87 0.33 -30.58
C GLY A 176 -4.03 -0.97 -31.38
N GLN A 177 -4.02 -2.15 -30.75
CA GLN A 177 -4.27 -3.41 -31.45
C GLN A 177 -5.78 -3.64 -31.64
N SER A 178 -6.25 -3.70 -32.88
CA SER A 178 -7.64 -4.04 -33.19
C SER A 178 -8.01 -5.43 -32.65
N LEU A 179 -9.18 -5.52 -32.03
CA LEU A 179 -9.79 -6.75 -31.55
C LEU A 179 -10.71 -7.41 -32.59
N GLY A 180 -10.72 -6.88 -33.83
CA GLY A 180 -11.66 -7.22 -34.88
C GLY A 180 -13.03 -6.54 -34.69
N THR A 181 -13.88 -6.57 -35.71
CA THR A 181 -15.20 -5.93 -35.66
C THR A 181 -16.09 -6.58 -34.59
N ALA A 182 -16.61 -5.76 -33.66
CA ALA A 182 -17.48 -6.22 -32.59
C ALA A 182 -18.93 -6.35 -33.08
N PHE A 183 -19.43 -5.34 -33.78
CA PHE A 183 -20.81 -5.30 -34.27
C PHE A 183 -20.83 -4.76 -35.70
N SER A 184 -21.77 -5.27 -36.50
CA SER A 184 -22.03 -4.85 -37.88
C SER A 184 -23.54 -4.80 -38.13
N ASN A 185 -23.97 -4.01 -39.11
CA ASN A 185 -25.38 -3.68 -39.33
C ASN A 185 -26.03 -3.04 -38.10
N ILE A 186 -25.31 -2.13 -37.42
CA ILE A 186 -25.87 -1.38 -36.28
C ILE A 186 -27.06 -0.52 -36.74
N LYS A 187 -27.98 -0.24 -35.82
CA LYS A 187 -29.18 0.57 -36.08
C LYS A 187 -28.77 1.97 -36.54
N MET A 188 -29.23 2.41 -37.71
CA MET A 188 -28.93 3.72 -38.31
C MET A 188 -30.17 4.31 -38.98
N GLY A 189 -30.21 5.64 -39.15
CA GLY A 189 -31.30 6.36 -39.81
C GLY A 189 -31.79 7.59 -39.03
N PRO A 190 -32.84 8.28 -39.53
CA PRO A 190 -33.36 9.48 -38.89
C PRO A 190 -33.75 9.26 -37.41
N GLY A 191 -33.27 10.15 -36.53
CA GLY A 191 -33.51 10.06 -35.10
C GLY A 191 -32.61 9.05 -34.34
N VAL A 192 -31.63 8.43 -35.00
CA VAL A 192 -30.64 7.55 -34.36
C VAL A 192 -29.29 8.26 -34.29
N ALA A 193 -28.76 8.41 -33.08
CA ALA A 193 -27.43 8.92 -32.81
C ALA A 193 -26.83 8.20 -31.58
N TYR A 194 -25.52 8.04 -31.55
CA TYR A 194 -24.80 7.26 -30.54
C TYR A 194 -23.93 8.15 -29.65
N PHE A 195 -24.11 8.03 -28.34
CA PHE A 195 -23.28 8.61 -27.31
C PHE A 195 -22.23 7.58 -26.85
N PRO A 196 -20.97 7.97 -26.60
CA PRO A 196 -20.08 7.22 -25.72
C PRO A 196 -20.73 6.99 -24.36
N ALA A 197 -20.61 5.78 -23.82
CA ALA A 197 -21.13 5.45 -22.50
C ALA A 197 -20.37 4.30 -21.83
N ILE A 198 -20.50 4.22 -20.51
CA ILE A 198 -19.92 3.15 -19.69
C ILE A 198 -20.90 2.72 -18.59
N SER A 199 -20.78 1.46 -18.16
CA SER A 199 -21.33 0.98 -16.88
C SER A 199 -20.21 0.39 -16.02
N LEU A 200 -20.22 0.72 -14.74
CA LEU A 200 -19.15 0.51 -13.76
C LEU A 200 -19.70 -0.20 -12.52
N SER A 201 -19.04 -1.28 -12.09
CA SER A 201 -19.33 -1.87 -10.78
C SER A 201 -18.61 -1.17 -9.63
N PHE A 202 -18.91 -1.58 -8.40
CA PHE A 202 -18.45 -0.92 -7.17
C PHE A 202 -16.92 -0.83 -7.07
N LYS A 203 -16.40 0.41 -6.94
CA LYS A 203 -14.99 0.82 -6.94
C LYS A 203 -14.26 0.70 -8.28
N GLU A 204 -14.93 0.32 -9.37
CA GLU A 204 -14.30 0.34 -10.69
C GLU A 204 -14.20 1.77 -11.26
N SER A 205 -13.13 2.03 -12.02
CA SER A 205 -12.69 3.39 -12.36
C SER A 205 -12.03 3.48 -13.74
N VAL A 206 -12.32 4.57 -14.45
CA VAL A 206 -11.72 4.91 -15.75
C VAL A 206 -11.50 6.42 -15.89
N ALA A 207 -10.74 6.82 -16.92
CA ALA A 207 -10.75 8.19 -17.42
C ALA A 207 -10.93 8.21 -18.96
N PHE A 208 -11.76 9.11 -19.47
CA PHE A 208 -12.03 9.25 -20.89
C PHE A 208 -11.07 10.24 -21.57
N ASN A 209 -10.79 10.02 -22.86
CA ASN A 209 -10.30 11.04 -23.76
C ASN A 209 -11.16 11.07 -25.03
N PHE A 210 -11.99 12.10 -25.16
CA PHE A 210 -12.82 12.36 -26.33
C PHE A 210 -12.11 13.18 -27.42
N GLY A 211 -10.85 13.59 -27.19
CA GLY A 211 -10.09 14.54 -28.03
C GLY A 211 -9.72 15.84 -27.31
N SER A 212 -10.02 15.97 -26.01
CA SER A 212 -9.56 17.09 -25.17
C SER A 212 -8.04 17.08 -24.94
N ARG A 213 -7.39 15.94 -25.20
CA ARG A 213 -5.94 15.73 -25.32
C ARG A 213 -5.67 14.89 -26.59
N PRO A 214 -4.45 14.86 -27.14
CA PRO A 214 -4.10 13.94 -28.22
C PRO A 214 -4.52 12.50 -27.91
N LEU A 215 -5.12 11.80 -28.88
CA LEU A 215 -5.36 10.36 -28.75
C LEU A 215 -4.01 9.62 -28.72
N ARG A 216 -3.87 8.60 -27.87
CA ARG A 216 -2.62 7.84 -27.76
C ARG A 216 -2.45 6.83 -28.89
N TYR A 217 -3.57 6.31 -29.39
CA TYR A 217 -3.65 5.37 -30.50
C TYR A 217 -4.67 5.87 -31.54
N PRO A 218 -4.38 6.98 -32.26
CA PRO A 218 -5.25 7.47 -33.33
C PRO A 218 -5.34 6.42 -34.45
N VAL A 219 -6.52 6.29 -35.04
CA VAL A 219 -6.81 5.32 -36.10
C VAL A 219 -7.11 6.07 -37.40
N GLU A 220 -6.45 5.67 -38.48
CA GLU A 220 -6.58 6.31 -39.80
C GLU A 220 -8.04 6.30 -40.27
N GLY A 221 -8.52 7.46 -40.73
CA GLY A 221 -9.90 7.66 -41.18
C GLY A 221 -10.95 7.90 -40.08
N TYR A 222 -10.59 7.86 -38.79
CA TYR A 222 -11.50 8.14 -37.67
C TYR A 222 -11.21 9.50 -37.02
N LEU A 223 -12.26 10.26 -36.69
CA LEU A 223 -12.16 11.56 -36.01
C LEU A 223 -12.40 11.45 -34.49
N PRO A 224 -11.71 12.25 -33.65
CA PRO A 224 -12.09 12.41 -32.25
C PRO A 224 -13.40 13.20 -32.14
N LEU A 225 -14.22 12.93 -31.11
CA LEU A 225 -15.50 13.63 -30.89
C LEU A 225 -15.28 15.12 -30.55
N GLN A 226 -14.19 15.45 -29.88
CA GLN A 226 -13.69 16.81 -29.71
C GLN A 226 -12.53 17.05 -30.68
N ASN A 227 -12.70 18.00 -31.60
CA ASN A 227 -11.69 18.31 -32.61
C ASN A 227 -10.38 18.84 -31.99
N PRO A 228 -9.21 18.48 -32.56
CA PRO A 228 -7.93 19.07 -32.17
C PRO A 228 -7.90 20.57 -32.53
N PRO A 229 -7.18 21.41 -31.76
CA PRO A 229 -7.11 22.85 -32.01
C PRO A 229 -6.11 23.19 -33.13
N THR A 230 -6.36 22.72 -34.36
CA THR A 230 -5.41 22.72 -35.48
C THR A 230 -4.78 24.08 -35.80
N ALA A 231 -5.55 25.18 -35.72
CA ALA A 231 -5.02 26.52 -35.96
C ALA A 231 -3.99 26.95 -34.89
N ASP A 232 -4.25 26.64 -33.61
CA ASP A 232 -3.32 26.91 -32.52
C ASP A 232 -2.12 25.94 -32.53
N LEU A 233 -2.33 24.68 -32.93
CA LEU A 233 -1.25 23.70 -33.13
C LEU A 233 -0.24 24.19 -34.17
N LEU A 234 -0.72 24.64 -35.34
CA LEU A 234 0.13 25.20 -36.40
C LEU A 234 0.85 26.49 -35.94
N ARG A 235 0.19 27.33 -35.12
CA ARG A 235 0.79 28.54 -34.55
C ARG A 235 1.88 28.19 -33.53
N ALA A 236 1.60 27.27 -32.59
CA ALA A 236 2.54 26.83 -31.56
C ALA A 236 3.78 26.18 -32.14
N HIS A 237 3.64 25.29 -33.14
CA HIS A 237 4.77 24.68 -33.84
C HIS A 237 5.66 25.71 -34.55
N LYS A 238 5.07 26.72 -35.21
CA LYS A 238 5.83 27.80 -35.85
C LYS A 238 6.59 28.66 -34.83
N LEU A 239 5.92 29.09 -33.76
CA LEU A 239 6.53 29.90 -32.70
C LEU A 239 7.67 29.15 -32.00
N LEU A 240 7.49 27.87 -31.67
CA LEU A 240 8.53 27.04 -31.06
C LEU A 240 9.70 26.76 -32.02
N GLY A 241 9.41 26.66 -33.32
CA GLY A 241 10.42 26.67 -34.38
C GLY A 241 11.28 27.95 -34.36
N TYR A 242 10.64 29.12 -34.28
CA TYR A 242 11.35 30.41 -34.17
C TYR A 242 12.19 30.51 -32.88
N ILE A 243 11.66 30.07 -31.73
CA ILE A 243 12.42 29.98 -30.47
C ILE A 243 13.67 29.10 -30.67
N LYS A 244 13.52 27.92 -31.28
CA LYS A 244 14.64 27.01 -31.57
C LYS A 244 15.69 27.67 -32.48
N THR A 245 15.27 28.35 -33.55
CA THR A 245 16.19 29.04 -34.46
C THR A 245 16.95 30.16 -33.74
N VAL A 246 16.26 31.03 -33.01
CA VAL A 246 16.88 32.17 -32.29
C VAL A 246 17.85 31.70 -31.20
N LEU A 247 17.49 30.65 -30.45
CA LEU A 247 18.41 30.00 -29.51
C LEU A 247 19.63 29.41 -30.23
N SER A 248 19.44 28.73 -31.37
CA SER A 248 20.57 28.14 -32.11
C SER A 248 21.56 29.17 -32.66
N THR A 249 21.13 30.41 -32.92
CA THR A 249 22.00 31.51 -33.34
C THR A 249 22.72 32.23 -32.19
N THR A 250 22.35 31.96 -30.93
CA THR A 250 22.95 32.65 -29.74
C THR A 250 23.82 31.75 -28.87
N LEU A 251 24.01 30.48 -29.23
CA LEU A 251 24.73 29.48 -28.41
C LEU A 251 26.20 29.82 -28.08
N ASP A 252 26.86 30.69 -28.85
CA ASP A 252 28.23 31.17 -28.58
C ASP A 252 28.29 32.22 -27.44
N THR A 253 27.15 32.73 -26.97
CA THR A 253 27.07 33.73 -25.88
C THR A 253 26.15 33.27 -24.75
N GLN A 254 26.61 33.38 -23.51
CA GLN A 254 25.77 33.08 -22.34
C GLN A 254 24.75 34.22 -22.14
N VAL A 255 23.54 34.01 -22.65
CA VAL A 255 22.45 35.02 -22.69
C VAL A 255 22.03 35.55 -21.31
N LEU A 256 22.39 34.85 -20.23
CA LEU A 256 21.88 35.09 -18.88
C LEU A 256 22.95 34.77 -17.82
N GLU A 257 23.39 35.77 -17.06
CA GLU A 257 24.16 35.55 -15.83
C GLU A 257 23.25 35.67 -14.58
N LYS A 258 23.56 34.87 -13.55
CA LYS A 258 22.75 34.75 -12.32
C LYS A 258 23.45 35.42 -11.14
N ASP A 259 23.38 36.75 -11.09
CA ASP A 259 23.77 37.49 -9.88
C ASP A 259 22.59 37.72 -8.91
N SER A 260 22.91 38.06 -7.67
CA SER A 260 22.21 37.49 -6.51
C SER A 260 20.86 38.11 -6.15
N ALA A 261 20.32 39.02 -6.95
CA ALA A 261 18.99 39.61 -6.78
C ALA A 261 18.28 40.04 -8.09
N CYS A 262 18.95 40.01 -9.25
CA CYS A 262 18.40 40.48 -10.52
C CYS A 262 19.00 39.70 -11.69
N TRP A 263 18.22 39.50 -12.76
CA TRP A 263 18.70 38.87 -14.00
C TRP A 263 19.46 39.90 -14.86
N SER A 264 20.72 39.64 -15.19
CA SER A 264 21.42 40.38 -16.25
C SER A 264 21.27 39.65 -17.59
N LEU A 265 20.56 40.29 -18.51
CA LEU A 265 20.37 39.82 -19.89
C LEU A 265 21.57 40.23 -20.76
N HIS A 266 22.45 39.27 -21.06
CA HIS A 266 23.65 39.46 -21.86
C HIS A 266 23.50 38.85 -23.27
N GLY A 267 22.68 39.49 -24.09
CA GLY A 267 22.52 39.18 -25.51
C GLY A 267 22.31 40.44 -26.34
N GLU A 268 22.33 40.29 -27.67
CA GLU A 268 22.00 41.42 -28.56
C GLU A 268 20.55 41.88 -28.29
N PRO A 269 20.27 43.17 -28.01
CA PRO A 269 18.93 43.62 -27.61
C PRO A 269 17.83 43.30 -28.63
N THR A 270 18.19 43.25 -29.91
CA THR A 270 17.35 42.80 -31.04
C THR A 270 16.80 41.38 -30.82
N THR A 271 17.67 40.43 -30.46
CA THR A 271 17.32 39.03 -30.15
C THR A 271 16.41 38.95 -28.93
N LEU A 272 16.66 39.75 -27.90
CA LEU A 272 15.89 39.74 -26.66
C LEU A 272 14.47 40.30 -26.85
N VAL A 273 14.34 41.41 -27.59
CA VAL A 273 13.04 41.96 -28.00
C VAL A 273 12.30 40.99 -28.93
N THR A 274 13.02 40.30 -29.83
CA THR A 274 12.45 39.27 -30.71
C THR A 274 11.91 38.09 -29.90
N LEU A 275 12.66 37.58 -28.92
CA LEU A 275 12.19 36.53 -28.02
C LEU A 275 10.97 36.98 -27.22
N ALA A 276 10.98 38.17 -26.61
CA ALA A 276 9.82 38.71 -25.89
C ALA A 276 8.57 38.81 -26.78
N HIS A 277 8.73 39.26 -28.04
CA HIS A 277 7.61 39.34 -28.98
C HIS A 277 7.08 37.95 -29.40
N ILE A 278 7.95 36.96 -29.57
CA ILE A 278 7.54 35.56 -29.81
C ILE A 278 6.82 34.99 -28.59
N PHE A 279 7.33 35.25 -27.38
CA PHE A 279 6.76 34.78 -26.11
C PHE A 279 5.35 35.33 -25.87
N ASN A 280 5.09 36.60 -26.20
CA ASN A 280 3.76 37.22 -26.12
C ASN A 280 2.66 36.48 -26.93
N TYR A 281 3.01 35.72 -27.98
CA TYR A 281 2.07 34.87 -28.71
C TYR A 281 2.14 33.37 -28.33
N PHE A 282 3.21 32.95 -27.66
CA PHE A 282 3.47 31.56 -27.28
C PHE A 282 2.91 31.23 -25.89
N ALA A 283 3.04 32.14 -24.93
CA ALA A 283 2.66 31.94 -23.54
C ALA A 283 1.15 31.64 -23.34
N PRO A 284 0.21 32.34 -24.01
CA PRO A 284 -1.22 32.01 -23.92
C PRO A 284 -1.58 30.66 -24.56
N LEU A 285 -0.75 30.15 -25.47
CA LEU A 285 -0.91 28.80 -26.04
C LEU A 285 -0.43 27.73 -25.06
N MET A 286 0.65 27.98 -24.32
CA MET A 286 1.19 27.05 -23.31
C MET A 286 0.31 26.93 -22.06
N CYS A 287 -0.76 27.71 -21.94
CA CYS A 287 -1.82 27.49 -20.96
C CYS A 287 -2.81 26.37 -21.38
N LYS A 288 -2.81 25.93 -22.64
CA LYS A 288 -3.79 24.95 -23.16
C LYS A 288 -3.23 23.52 -23.11
N VAL A 289 -3.89 22.65 -22.35
CA VAL A 289 -3.49 21.25 -22.07
C VAL A 289 -3.08 20.48 -23.34
N TYR A 290 -3.89 20.55 -24.39
CA TYR A 290 -3.60 19.86 -25.67
C TYR A 290 -2.26 20.32 -26.26
N LEU A 291 -1.98 21.63 -26.26
CA LEU A 291 -0.76 22.19 -26.86
C LEU A 291 0.49 21.89 -26.01
N VAL A 292 0.32 21.82 -24.69
CA VAL A 292 1.40 21.41 -23.77
C VAL A 292 1.77 19.93 -23.97
N GLU A 293 0.78 19.05 -24.15
CA GLU A 293 1.00 17.61 -24.32
C GLU A 293 1.47 17.25 -25.74
N ASP A 294 0.95 17.92 -26.78
CA ASP A 294 1.28 17.65 -28.19
C ASP A 294 2.57 18.36 -28.66
N VAL A 295 2.79 19.61 -28.24
CA VAL A 295 3.87 20.46 -28.78
C VAL A 295 5.04 20.57 -27.80
N LEU A 296 4.80 21.09 -26.59
CA LEU A 296 5.89 21.36 -25.63
C LEU A 296 6.51 20.08 -25.09
N MET A 297 5.70 19.11 -24.66
CA MET A 297 6.20 17.86 -24.11
C MET A 297 7.00 17.09 -25.18
N ASN A 298 6.46 16.91 -26.38
CA ASN A 298 7.16 16.21 -27.46
C ASN A 298 8.44 16.92 -27.91
N PHE A 299 8.48 18.25 -27.93
CA PHE A 299 9.71 19.01 -28.20
C PHE A 299 10.78 18.79 -27.11
N LEU A 300 10.40 18.86 -25.84
CA LEU A 300 11.30 18.63 -24.70
C LEU A 300 11.82 17.18 -24.63
N LEU A 301 10.99 16.22 -25.03
CA LEU A 301 11.36 14.82 -25.20
C LEU A 301 12.35 14.64 -26.37
N GLY A 302 12.08 15.27 -27.53
CA GLY A 302 12.96 15.27 -28.70
C GLY A 302 14.37 15.82 -28.43
N ILE A 303 14.53 16.78 -27.51
CA ILE A 303 15.86 17.26 -27.06
C ILE A 303 16.67 16.13 -26.38
N LEU A 304 16.00 15.16 -25.76
CA LEU A 304 16.59 14.06 -25.00
C LEU A 304 16.74 12.75 -25.80
N GLU A 305 16.25 12.69 -27.04
CA GLU A 305 16.30 11.49 -27.90
C GLU A 305 17.73 11.12 -28.35
N GLY A 306 18.63 12.11 -28.46
CA GLY A 306 20.03 11.86 -28.86
C GLY A 306 20.83 10.98 -27.88
N GLY A 307 20.36 10.87 -26.63
CA GLY A 307 21.01 10.10 -25.57
C GLY A 307 22.19 10.85 -24.91
N GLY A 308 22.14 10.94 -23.59
CA GLY A 308 23.15 11.62 -22.78
C GLY A 308 22.79 11.60 -21.29
N SER A 309 23.62 12.21 -20.46
CA SER A 309 23.23 12.65 -19.12
C SER A 309 22.34 13.89 -19.21
N VAL A 310 21.51 14.11 -18.19
CA VAL A 310 20.71 15.35 -18.05
C VAL A 310 21.61 16.58 -17.85
N ASP A 311 22.90 16.39 -17.58
CA ASP A 311 23.93 17.44 -17.55
C ASP A 311 24.27 18.00 -18.94
N GLU A 312 24.02 17.25 -20.02
CA GLU A 312 24.46 17.56 -21.39
C GLU A 312 23.41 18.35 -22.21
N HIS A 313 22.27 18.70 -21.59
CA HIS A 313 21.14 19.36 -22.24
C HIS A 313 20.82 20.75 -21.65
N PRO A 314 21.70 21.77 -21.82
CA PRO A 314 21.50 23.11 -21.27
C PRO A 314 20.24 23.81 -21.81
N LEU A 315 19.83 23.48 -23.05
CA LEU A 315 18.63 24.02 -23.72
C LEU A 315 17.35 23.91 -22.87
N ILE A 316 17.19 22.86 -22.07
CA ILE A 316 16.00 22.68 -21.23
C ILE A 316 16.03 23.66 -20.03
N GLN A 317 17.22 23.93 -19.47
CA GLN A 317 17.34 24.93 -18.40
C GLN A 317 17.12 26.33 -18.98
N GLN A 318 17.80 26.66 -20.07
CA GLN A 318 17.67 27.96 -20.77
C GLN A 318 16.22 28.27 -21.17
N LEU A 319 15.47 27.29 -21.68
CA LEU A 319 14.06 27.48 -22.01
C LEU A 319 13.20 27.75 -20.76
N LEU A 320 13.47 27.05 -19.65
CA LEU A 320 12.78 27.29 -18.38
C LEU A 320 13.17 28.65 -17.76
N ASP A 321 14.43 29.07 -17.88
CA ASP A 321 14.87 30.41 -17.45
C ASP A 321 14.13 31.50 -18.26
N LEU A 322 13.99 31.33 -19.59
CA LEU A 322 13.19 32.21 -20.45
C LEU A 322 11.69 32.21 -20.08
N PHE A 323 11.11 31.06 -19.73
CA PHE A 323 9.72 31.00 -19.25
C PHE A 323 9.56 31.89 -17.99
N TRP A 324 10.45 31.73 -17.00
CA TRP A 324 10.48 32.51 -15.76
C TRP A 324 11.08 33.94 -15.90
N LEU A 325 11.08 34.48 -17.12
CA LEU A 325 11.61 35.80 -17.48
C LEU A 325 10.72 36.55 -18.49
N LEU A 326 10.04 35.85 -19.40
CA LEU A 326 9.27 36.43 -20.52
C LEU A 326 7.77 36.12 -20.51
N MET A 327 7.29 35.28 -19.59
CA MET A 327 5.88 34.93 -19.42
C MET A 327 5.34 35.50 -18.09
N GLU A 328 4.03 35.69 -17.98
CA GLU A 328 3.40 36.11 -16.71
C GLU A 328 3.35 34.94 -15.71
N ASP A 329 3.39 35.22 -14.40
CA ASP A 329 3.49 34.19 -13.35
C ASP A 329 2.41 33.11 -13.47
N TYR A 330 1.16 33.47 -13.78
CA TYR A 330 0.08 32.49 -13.93
C TYR A 330 0.25 31.60 -15.18
N GLU A 331 0.83 32.12 -16.25
CA GLU A 331 1.10 31.35 -17.47
C GLU A 331 2.19 30.31 -17.24
N VAL A 332 3.29 30.69 -16.58
CA VAL A 332 4.37 29.76 -16.20
C VAL A 332 3.85 28.69 -15.26
N ASN A 333 3.06 29.10 -14.26
CA ASN A 333 2.50 28.20 -13.26
C ASN A 333 1.54 27.17 -13.90
N GLU A 334 0.62 27.61 -14.79
CA GLU A 334 -0.30 26.69 -15.46
C GLU A 334 0.41 25.81 -16.50
N CYS A 335 1.35 26.37 -17.28
CA CYS A 335 2.19 25.61 -18.22
C CYS A 335 2.96 24.49 -17.51
N LEU A 336 3.68 24.81 -16.42
CA LEU A 336 4.44 23.82 -15.64
C LEU A 336 3.52 22.78 -14.98
N LYS A 337 2.34 23.20 -14.48
CA LYS A 337 1.31 22.32 -13.93
C LYS A 337 0.81 21.33 -14.97
N GLN A 338 0.41 21.79 -16.15
CA GLN A 338 -0.07 20.90 -17.22
C GLN A 338 1.04 19.99 -17.76
N LEU A 339 2.24 20.52 -17.98
CA LEU A 339 3.40 19.71 -18.43
C LEU A 339 3.71 18.58 -17.43
N MET A 340 3.74 18.89 -16.14
CA MET A 340 3.99 17.89 -15.10
C MET A 340 2.85 16.88 -14.98
N MET A 341 1.59 17.31 -15.10
CA MET A 341 0.43 16.41 -15.07
C MET A 341 0.34 15.50 -16.31
N SER A 342 0.71 15.99 -17.49
CA SER A 342 0.82 15.18 -18.71
C SER A 342 2.02 14.22 -18.65
N LEU A 343 3.16 14.62 -18.09
CA LEU A 343 4.29 13.71 -17.82
C LEU A 343 3.95 12.63 -16.79
N LEU A 344 3.24 12.97 -15.72
CA LEU A 344 2.72 12.02 -14.74
C LEU A 344 1.76 11.00 -15.39
N ARG A 345 0.85 11.48 -16.26
CA ARG A 345 -0.07 10.65 -17.04
C ARG A 345 0.71 9.74 -18.00
N ALA A 346 1.61 10.28 -18.82
CA ALA A 346 2.41 9.53 -19.78
C ALA A 346 3.33 8.50 -19.10
N TYR A 347 3.96 8.83 -17.97
CA TYR A 347 4.71 7.86 -17.16
C TYR A 347 3.77 6.76 -16.64
N ARG A 348 2.71 7.11 -15.91
CA ARG A 348 1.75 6.16 -15.31
C ARG A 348 1.08 5.22 -16.32
N PHE A 349 0.83 5.68 -17.55
CA PHE A 349 0.03 4.98 -18.54
C PHE A 349 0.77 4.57 -19.84
N SER A 350 2.08 4.82 -19.92
CA SER A 350 2.96 4.22 -20.95
C SER A 350 2.84 2.68 -21.04
N PRO A 351 2.88 2.09 -22.25
CA PRO A 351 2.94 0.63 -22.38
C PRO A 351 4.22 0.07 -21.77
N ILE A 352 4.14 -1.11 -21.17
CA ILE A 352 5.32 -1.81 -20.63
C ILE A 352 6.04 -2.46 -21.80
N ILE A 353 7.20 -1.91 -22.17
CA ILE A 353 8.11 -2.48 -23.16
C ILE A 353 9.36 -3.08 -22.48
N PRO A 354 10.01 -4.12 -23.05
CA PRO A 354 11.04 -4.90 -22.34
C PRO A 354 12.26 -4.12 -21.87
N ASP A 355 12.57 -3.00 -22.52
CA ASP A 355 13.69 -2.09 -22.24
C ASP A 355 13.34 -0.96 -21.25
N LEU A 356 12.05 -0.81 -20.91
CA LEU A 356 11.49 0.30 -20.13
C LEU A 356 11.72 1.69 -20.74
N GLY A 357 11.97 1.78 -22.06
CA GLY A 357 12.41 3.00 -22.74
C GLY A 357 11.55 4.24 -22.46
N PHE A 358 10.22 4.12 -22.59
CA PHE A 358 9.29 5.21 -22.27
C PHE A 358 9.39 5.69 -20.82
N GLN A 359 9.51 4.78 -19.84
CA GLN A 359 9.63 5.14 -18.42
C GLN A 359 10.94 5.88 -18.15
N ILE A 360 12.05 5.41 -18.73
CA ILE A 360 13.36 6.07 -18.65
C ILE A 360 13.31 7.47 -19.25
N HIS A 361 12.66 7.62 -20.41
CA HIS A 361 12.59 8.90 -21.13
C HIS A 361 11.73 9.95 -20.40
N TYR A 362 10.53 9.58 -19.91
CA TYR A 362 9.72 10.49 -19.10
C TYR A 362 10.38 10.86 -17.75
N LEU A 363 11.11 9.93 -17.12
CA LEU A 363 11.89 10.23 -15.90
C LEU A 363 13.09 11.15 -16.19
N ARG A 364 13.80 10.98 -17.31
CA ARG A 364 14.87 11.92 -17.73
C ARG A 364 14.35 13.34 -17.89
N LEU A 365 13.21 13.54 -18.57
CA LEU A 365 12.61 14.87 -18.68
C LEU A 365 12.12 15.41 -17.33
N THR A 366 11.55 14.57 -16.48
CA THR A 366 11.20 14.96 -15.10
C THR A 366 12.43 15.44 -14.32
N THR A 367 13.54 14.70 -14.36
CA THR A 367 14.82 15.11 -13.76
C THR A 367 15.36 16.41 -14.37
N ALA A 368 15.19 16.66 -15.67
CA ALA A 368 15.59 17.90 -16.32
C ALA A 368 14.79 19.11 -15.81
N ILE A 369 13.46 18.99 -15.72
CA ILE A 369 12.58 20.05 -15.22
C ILE A 369 12.85 20.33 -13.73
N LEU A 370 13.10 19.28 -12.93
CA LEU A 370 13.36 19.41 -11.49
C LEU A 370 14.78 19.88 -11.14
N ARG A 371 15.70 20.00 -12.10
CA ARG A 371 16.99 20.68 -11.90
C ARG A 371 16.82 22.20 -11.78
N HIS A 372 15.93 22.80 -12.56
CA HIS A 372 15.70 24.24 -12.54
C HIS A 372 15.07 24.69 -11.20
N GLU A 373 15.70 25.65 -10.54
CA GLU A 373 15.41 26.02 -9.14
C GLU A 373 13.98 26.58 -8.93
N LYS A 374 13.55 27.55 -9.76
CA LYS A 374 12.20 28.13 -9.63
C LYS A 374 11.11 27.11 -9.93
N SER A 375 11.29 26.35 -11.02
CA SER A 375 10.34 25.29 -11.44
C SER A 375 10.21 24.21 -10.38
N ARG A 376 11.33 23.72 -9.81
CA ARG A 376 11.30 22.76 -8.68
C ARG A 376 10.52 23.32 -7.49
N LYS A 377 10.82 24.55 -7.05
CA LYS A 377 10.14 25.19 -5.90
C LYS A 377 8.63 25.32 -6.14
N TYR A 378 8.19 25.81 -7.31
CA TYR A 378 6.77 25.87 -7.68
C TYR A 378 6.11 24.49 -7.69
N LEU A 379 6.72 23.52 -8.40
CA LEU A 379 6.14 22.19 -8.60
C LEU A 379 6.03 21.40 -7.29
N LEU A 380 7.00 21.53 -6.37
CA LEU A 380 6.91 20.98 -5.01
C LEU A 380 5.79 21.63 -4.19
N SER A 381 5.63 22.95 -4.31
CA SER A 381 4.61 23.72 -3.58
C SER A 381 3.20 23.45 -4.06
N ASN A 382 2.97 23.20 -5.36
CA ASN A 382 1.62 23.21 -5.92
C ASN A 382 1.17 21.94 -6.64
N VAL A 383 2.09 21.11 -7.20
CA VAL A 383 1.71 20.07 -8.18
C VAL A 383 2.16 18.66 -7.79
N LEU A 384 3.46 18.45 -7.56
CA LEU A 384 4.08 17.12 -7.42
C LEU A 384 3.56 16.33 -6.23
N TYR A 385 3.19 17.01 -5.15
CA TYR A 385 3.01 16.39 -3.85
C TYR A 385 1.98 15.22 -3.81
N PRO A 386 0.72 15.38 -4.23
CA PRO A 386 -0.24 14.26 -4.29
C PRO A 386 0.19 13.13 -5.23
N PHE A 387 1.13 13.39 -6.15
CA PHE A 387 1.52 12.47 -7.21
C PHE A 387 2.98 11.96 -7.12
N ILE A 388 3.76 12.33 -6.09
CA ILE A 388 5.19 11.99 -5.99
C ILE A 388 5.42 10.50 -6.16
N VAL A 389 4.62 9.69 -5.47
CA VAL A 389 4.64 8.21 -5.49
C VAL A 389 4.40 7.64 -6.88
N VAL A 390 3.76 8.37 -7.80
CA VAL A 390 3.57 7.91 -9.19
C VAL A 390 4.92 7.77 -9.90
N PHE A 391 5.91 8.64 -9.64
CA PHE A 391 7.25 8.51 -10.25
C PHE A 391 8.04 7.29 -9.74
N PHE A 392 7.68 6.76 -8.57
CA PHE A 392 8.29 5.54 -8.00
C PHE A 392 7.55 4.26 -8.44
N TYR A 393 6.56 4.37 -9.33
CA TYR A 393 5.78 3.23 -9.82
C TYR A 393 6.50 2.45 -10.92
N ILE A 394 7.38 1.52 -10.54
CA ILE A 394 7.91 0.52 -11.49
C ILE A 394 6.78 -0.46 -11.82
N LYS A 395 6.34 -0.48 -13.08
CA LYS A 395 5.11 -1.19 -13.47
C LYS A 395 5.25 -2.71 -13.50
N THR A 396 4.41 -3.40 -12.75
CA THR A 396 4.32 -4.87 -12.79
C THR A 396 3.73 -5.34 -14.14
N PRO A 397 4.40 -6.23 -14.89
CA PRO A 397 3.89 -6.74 -16.16
C PRO A 397 2.76 -7.75 -15.93
N LEU A 398 1.52 -7.25 -15.90
CA LEU A 398 0.30 -8.07 -15.78
C LEU A 398 0.14 -9.06 -16.96
N ARG A 399 0.54 -8.66 -18.18
CA ARG A 399 0.66 -9.56 -19.34
C ARG A 399 2.12 -9.75 -19.75
N VAL A 400 2.70 -10.85 -19.28
CA VAL A 400 4.08 -11.29 -19.57
C VAL A 400 4.41 -11.37 -21.08
N LYS A 401 3.45 -11.72 -21.94
CA LYS A 401 3.62 -11.76 -23.41
C LYS A 401 3.65 -10.36 -24.01
N GLU A 402 2.64 -9.54 -23.74
CA GLU A 402 2.54 -8.19 -24.31
C GLU A 402 3.61 -7.23 -23.77
N ALA A 403 4.11 -7.48 -22.55
CA ALA A 403 5.28 -6.80 -21.99
C ALA A 403 6.64 -7.31 -22.52
N GLY A 404 6.66 -8.23 -23.49
CA GLY A 404 7.84 -8.88 -24.07
C GLY A 404 8.79 -9.55 -23.06
N LEU A 405 8.30 -9.86 -21.85
CA LEU A 405 9.08 -10.50 -20.80
C LEU A 405 9.40 -11.97 -21.14
N GLU A 406 8.62 -12.56 -22.04
CA GLU A 406 8.94 -13.84 -22.70
C GLU A 406 10.20 -13.78 -23.57
N GLU A 407 10.49 -12.66 -24.24
CA GLU A 407 11.72 -12.46 -25.02
C GLU A 407 12.94 -12.23 -24.12
N LEU A 408 12.74 -11.46 -23.05
CA LEU A 408 13.78 -11.13 -22.06
C LEU A 408 14.14 -12.32 -21.16
N ILE A 409 13.18 -13.21 -20.88
CA ILE A 409 13.36 -14.43 -20.08
C ILE A 409 12.75 -15.62 -20.86
N PRO A 410 13.42 -16.10 -21.93
CA PRO A 410 12.87 -17.15 -22.79
C PRO A 410 12.76 -18.48 -22.04
N THR A 411 13.82 -18.88 -21.35
CA THR A 411 13.83 -20.07 -20.48
C THR A 411 13.36 -19.71 -19.08
N THR A 412 12.28 -20.36 -18.64
CA THR A 412 11.75 -20.32 -17.28
C THR A 412 12.42 -21.36 -16.39
N TRP A 413 12.36 -21.14 -15.07
CA TRP A 413 12.77 -22.11 -14.06
C TRP A 413 11.98 -21.93 -12.77
N TRP A 414 11.81 -23.02 -12.04
CA TRP A 414 11.25 -23.12 -10.70
C TRP A 414 11.84 -24.38 -10.03
N PRO A 415 11.91 -24.45 -8.69
CA PRO A 415 12.34 -25.67 -8.01
C PRO A 415 11.38 -26.83 -8.31
N THR A 416 11.85 -27.87 -9.00
CA THR A 416 11.02 -29.03 -9.38
C THR A 416 11.02 -30.15 -8.32
N ARG A 417 12.02 -30.13 -7.44
CA ARG A 417 12.33 -31.22 -6.50
C ARG A 417 12.26 -30.77 -5.04
N PHE A 418 11.04 -30.55 -4.59
CA PHE A 418 10.73 -30.62 -3.16
C PHE A 418 10.85 -32.09 -2.71
N ASP A 419 11.78 -32.34 -1.79
CA ASP A 419 11.78 -33.55 -0.96
C ASP A 419 10.41 -33.70 -0.25
N LYS A 420 10.14 -34.89 0.30
CA LYS A 420 8.96 -35.10 1.15
C LYS A 420 8.91 -34.16 2.37
N GLU A 421 10.03 -33.52 2.72
CA GLU A 421 10.19 -32.49 3.77
C GLU A 421 10.22 -31.04 3.25
N GLY A 422 10.05 -30.79 1.95
CA GLY A 422 10.01 -29.43 1.37
C GLY A 422 11.38 -28.77 1.08
N LYS A 423 12.48 -29.54 1.10
CA LYS A 423 13.83 -29.04 0.72
C LYS A 423 14.16 -29.36 -0.73
N GLU A 424 15.06 -28.58 -1.33
CA GLU A 424 15.64 -28.89 -2.64
C GLU A 424 16.55 -30.12 -2.55
N SER A 425 16.24 -31.18 -3.30
CA SER A 425 17.11 -32.36 -3.40
C SER A 425 18.39 -32.02 -4.16
N LYS A 426 19.58 -32.38 -3.65
CA LYS A 426 20.87 -31.97 -4.22
C LYS A 426 21.22 -32.57 -5.60
N ASP A 427 20.56 -33.63 -6.04
CA ASP A 427 20.88 -34.36 -7.28
C ASP A 427 20.30 -33.71 -8.55
N GLU A 428 20.56 -32.41 -8.71
CA GLU A 428 20.08 -31.56 -9.81
C GLU A 428 20.63 -32.05 -11.17
N SER A 429 19.77 -32.22 -12.17
CA SER A 429 20.19 -32.72 -13.49
C SER A 429 21.14 -31.74 -14.20
N ALA A 430 22.00 -32.23 -15.10
CA ALA A 430 22.85 -31.37 -15.93
C ALA A 430 22.02 -30.43 -16.84
N GLU A 431 20.87 -30.91 -17.31
CA GLU A 431 19.92 -30.10 -18.08
C GLU A 431 19.19 -29.07 -17.20
N GLU A 432 18.79 -29.47 -16.00
CA GLU A 432 18.12 -28.61 -15.00
C GLU A 432 19.05 -27.46 -14.57
N ARG A 433 20.34 -27.76 -14.35
CA ARG A 433 21.43 -26.79 -14.17
C ARG A 433 21.57 -25.81 -15.34
N LEU A 434 21.42 -26.29 -16.58
CA LEU A 434 21.50 -25.43 -17.77
C LEU A 434 20.28 -24.52 -17.89
N ARG A 435 19.07 -25.04 -17.62
CA ARG A 435 17.82 -24.28 -17.59
C ARG A 435 17.85 -23.19 -16.50
N ARG A 436 18.27 -23.51 -15.26
CA ARG A 436 18.43 -22.52 -14.18
C ARG A 436 19.39 -21.39 -14.60
N ARG A 437 20.56 -21.73 -15.12
CA ARG A 437 21.54 -20.73 -15.62
C ARG A 437 21.01 -19.84 -16.75
N ALA A 438 20.11 -20.35 -17.59
CA ALA A 438 19.47 -19.55 -18.63
C ALA A 438 18.44 -18.56 -18.05
N TYR A 439 17.61 -19.01 -17.11
CA TYR A 439 16.69 -18.17 -16.35
C TYR A 439 17.41 -17.08 -15.53
N GLU A 440 18.46 -17.44 -14.79
CA GLU A 440 19.31 -16.51 -14.02
C GLU A 440 19.87 -15.38 -14.90
N ARG A 441 20.37 -15.69 -16.11
CA ARG A 441 20.80 -14.66 -17.08
C ARG A 441 19.65 -13.77 -17.56
N GLY A 442 18.45 -14.33 -17.73
CA GLY A 442 17.24 -13.55 -18.01
C GLY A 442 16.94 -12.54 -16.90
N CYS A 443 16.91 -13.00 -15.65
CA CYS A 443 16.71 -12.17 -14.45
C CYS A 443 17.78 -11.07 -14.32
N GLN A 444 19.05 -11.36 -14.60
CA GLN A 444 20.13 -10.37 -14.57
C GLN A 444 19.97 -9.28 -15.65
N ARG A 445 19.52 -9.64 -16.87
CA ARG A 445 19.21 -8.65 -17.92
C ARG A 445 18.04 -7.75 -17.53
N LEU A 446 17.05 -8.30 -16.83
CA LEU A 446 15.91 -7.54 -16.29
C LEU A 446 16.36 -6.59 -15.15
N LYS A 447 17.16 -7.06 -14.18
CA LYS A 447 17.66 -6.20 -13.09
C LYS A 447 18.41 -4.99 -13.64
N LYS A 448 19.31 -5.18 -14.61
CA LYS A 448 20.06 -4.09 -15.25
C LYS A 448 19.21 -3.02 -15.94
N ARG A 449 18.00 -3.36 -16.38
CA ARG A 449 17.05 -2.39 -16.97
C ARG A 449 16.23 -1.66 -15.90
N ILE A 450 15.93 -2.33 -14.79
CA ILE A 450 15.30 -1.74 -13.61
C ILE A 450 16.26 -0.78 -12.90
N GLU A 451 17.54 -1.15 -12.77
CA GLU A 451 18.58 -0.33 -12.11
C GLU A 451 18.64 1.10 -12.68
N VAL A 452 18.55 1.27 -14.01
CA VAL A 452 18.51 2.60 -14.68
C VAL A 452 17.26 3.42 -14.31
N VAL A 453 16.12 2.76 -14.07
CA VAL A 453 14.88 3.41 -13.62
C VAL A 453 15.00 3.82 -12.15
N GLU A 454 15.56 2.96 -11.30
CA GLU A 454 15.78 3.25 -9.88
C GLU A 454 16.82 4.36 -9.68
N GLU A 455 17.88 4.41 -10.49
CA GLU A 455 18.86 5.50 -10.50
C GLU A 455 18.21 6.86 -10.79
N LEU A 456 17.32 6.93 -11.80
CA LEU A 456 16.57 8.14 -12.12
C LEU A 456 15.59 8.53 -11.01
N GLN A 457 14.92 7.56 -10.38
CA GLN A 457 14.06 7.79 -9.21
C GLN A 457 14.85 8.34 -8.00
N VAL A 458 16.06 7.83 -7.75
CA VAL A 458 16.97 8.36 -6.74
C VAL A 458 17.50 9.76 -7.11
N GLN A 459 17.75 10.05 -8.38
CA GLN A 459 18.09 11.40 -8.84
C GLN A 459 16.95 12.41 -8.58
N ILE A 460 15.70 12.01 -8.81
CA ILE A 460 14.52 12.84 -8.51
C ILE A 460 14.46 13.16 -7.00
N LEU A 461 14.63 12.17 -6.11
CA LEU A 461 14.70 12.44 -4.66
C LEU A 461 15.85 13.39 -4.30
N LYS A 462 17.04 13.19 -4.89
CA LYS A 462 18.21 14.06 -4.66
C LYS A 462 17.97 15.52 -5.04
N LEU A 463 17.14 15.77 -6.06
CA LEU A 463 16.70 17.12 -6.42
C LEU A 463 15.64 17.66 -5.45
N MET A 464 14.63 16.86 -5.09
CA MET A 464 13.54 17.29 -4.19
C MET A 464 14.03 17.62 -2.77
N LEU A 465 15.05 16.90 -2.29
CA LEU A 465 15.67 17.07 -0.97
C LEU A 465 16.96 17.93 -1.00
N ASN A 466 17.18 18.72 -2.06
CA ASN A 466 18.38 19.56 -2.15
C ASN A 466 18.41 20.67 -1.08
N ASN A 467 19.52 20.78 -0.34
CA ASN A 467 19.76 21.80 0.68
C ASN A 467 20.71 22.94 0.22
N LYS A 468 21.08 22.97 -1.07
CA LYS A 468 21.90 24.05 -1.67
C LYS A 468 21.09 25.23 -2.24
N ASP A 469 19.76 25.18 -2.14
CA ASP A 469 18.86 26.22 -2.67
C ASP A 469 18.95 27.52 -1.84
N LYS A 470 18.95 28.68 -2.51
CA LYS A 470 18.98 30.00 -1.85
C LYS A 470 17.57 30.43 -1.39
N GLY A 471 17.48 31.28 -0.36
CA GLY A 471 16.24 31.85 0.17
C GLY A 471 15.62 31.12 1.39
N THR A 472 14.54 31.68 1.93
CA THR A 472 13.81 31.18 3.13
C THR A 472 13.17 29.82 2.86
N HIS A 473 12.27 29.71 1.89
CA HIS A 473 11.56 28.45 1.60
C HIS A 473 12.44 27.51 0.75
N ARG A 474 13.25 26.69 1.43
CA ARG A 474 14.10 25.66 0.81
C ARG A 474 13.26 24.46 0.35
N ALA A 475 13.62 23.86 -0.79
CA ALA A 475 12.91 22.75 -1.42
C ALA A 475 12.68 21.55 -0.46
N TRP A 476 13.70 21.17 0.32
CA TRP A 476 13.60 20.06 1.27
C TRP A 476 12.58 20.30 2.40
N TYR A 477 12.44 21.54 2.89
CA TYR A 477 11.49 21.84 3.97
C TYR A 477 10.04 21.68 3.48
N ILE A 478 9.76 22.18 2.26
CA ILE A 478 8.49 21.99 1.56
C ILE A 478 8.20 20.49 1.37
N PHE A 479 9.22 19.69 1.05
CA PHE A 479 9.11 18.24 0.94
C PHE A 479 8.74 17.59 2.29
N LEU A 480 9.44 17.86 3.39
CA LEU A 480 9.24 17.17 4.68
C LEU A 480 7.86 17.43 5.30
N ASN A 481 7.46 18.70 5.40
CA ASN A 481 6.17 19.12 5.95
C ASN A 481 5.01 18.42 5.22
N LYS A 482 5.15 18.25 3.90
CA LYS A 482 4.21 17.54 3.05
C LYS A 482 4.32 16.01 3.15
N PHE A 483 5.52 15.45 3.21
CA PHE A 483 5.76 14.00 3.33
C PHE A 483 5.02 13.41 4.54
N ARG A 484 5.12 14.04 5.72
CA ARG A 484 4.31 13.63 6.89
C ARG A 484 2.80 13.70 6.65
N LYS A 485 2.30 14.79 6.04
CA LYS A 485 0.87 14.93 5.68
C LYS A 485 0.38 13.87 4.68
N PHE A 486 1.27 13.22 3.92
CA PHE A 486 0.90 12.13 3.02
C PHE A 486 0.59 10.85 3.80
N HIS A 487 1.27 10.62 4.93
CA HIS A 487 1.11 9.43 5.75
C HIS A 487 -0.22 9.47 6.50
N ALA A 488 -0.65 10.67 6.94
CA ALA A 488 -2.00 10.91 7.46
C ALA A 488 -3.11 10.60 6.43
N ARG A 489 -2.84 10.77 5.13
CA ARG A 489 -3.79 10.43 4.05
C ARG A 489 -3.76 8.94 3.70
N THR A 490 -2.59 8.30 3.66
CA THR A 490 -2.47 6.86 3.36
C THR A 490 -2.84 5.94 4.54
N ALA A 491 -2.99 6.48 5.76
CA ALA A 491 -3.59 5.77 6.89
C ALA A 491 -5.02 5.24 6.60
N PHE A 492 -5.76 5.87 5.69
CA PHE A 492 -7.06 5.40 5.19
C PHE A 492 -6.97 4.30 4.11
N GLY A 493 -5.75 3.85 3.79
CA GLY A 493 -5.44 2.88 2.74
C GLY A 493 -5.08 3.56 1.41
N PRO A 494 -3.85 3.39 0.88
CA PRO A 494 -3.54 3.86 -0.47
C PRO A 494 -4.34 3.03 -1.50
N PRO A 495 -4.90 3.64 -2.56
CA PRO A 495 -5.59 2.91 -3.62
C PRO A 495 -4.63 1.95 -4.34
N GLU A 496 -5.15 0.83 -4.83
CA GLU A 496 -4.35 -0.36 -5.13
C GLU A 496 -3.21 -0.14 -6.14
N TYR A 497 -3.37 0.82 -7.07
CA TYR A 497 -2.34 1.17 -8.03
C TYR A 497 -1.10 1.90 -7.43
N MET A 498 -1.18 2.42 -6.20
CA MET A 498 -0.04 3.10 -5.53
C MET A 498 0.84 2.12 -4.74
N MET A 499 0.47 0.84 -4.67
CA MET A 499 1.05 -0.10 -3.73
C MET A 499 2.53 -0.40 -4.00
N VAL A 500 2.92 -0.67 -5.24
CA VAL A 500 4.35 -0.94 -5.59
C VAL A 500 5.23 0.29 -5.32
N SER A 501 4.70 1.49 -5.58
CA SER A 501 5.43 2.75 -5.44
C SER A 501 6.00 2.98 -4.05
N CYS A 502 5.29 2.58 -3.00
CA CYS A 502 5.77 2.76 -1.62
C CYS A 502 7.03 1.93 -1.35
N VAL A 503 7.19 0.76 -1.98
CA VAL A 503 8.38 -0.09 -1.83
C VAL A 503 9.58 0.61 -2.46
N SER A 504 9.50 0.97 -3.74
CA SER A 504 10.58 1.68 -4.44
C SER A 504 10.90 3.04 -3.80
N LEU A 505 9.88 3.83 -3.44
CA LEU A 505 10.09 5.10 -2.72
C LEU A 505 10.81 4.88 -1.38
N SER A 506 10.37 3.92 -0.56
CA SER A 506 11.04 3.65 0.72
C SER A 506 12.51 3.26 0.53
N SER A 507 12.82 2.35 -0.40
CA SER A 507 14.19 1.96 -0.76
C SER A 507 15.02 3.15 -1.27
N SER A 508 14.50 3.94 -2.21
CA SER A 508 15.19 5.13 -2.72
C SER A 508 15.43 6.18 -1.63
N THR A 509 14.50 6.34 -0.67
CA THR A 509 14.72 7.20 0.50
C THR A 509 15.73 6.62 1.49
N ILE A 510 15.73 5.31 1.76
CA ILE A 510 16.73 4.64 2.62
C ILE A 510 18.13 4.78 2.00
N SER A 511 18.27 4.46 0.71
CA SER A 511 19.50 4.64 -0.06
C SER A 511 20.00 6.09 -0.05
N MET A 512 19.09 7.07 -0.12
CA MET A 512 19.46 8.49 -0.03
C MET A 512 19.86 8.92 1.39
N VAL A 513 19.15 8.47 2.43
CA VAL A 513 19.47 8.75 3.83
C VAL A 513 20.80 8.12 4.22
N MET A 514 21.07 6.88 3.79
CA MET A 514 22.38 6.23 3.89
C MET A 514 23.48 7.08 3.25
N LEU A 515 23.29 7.55 2.01
CA LEU A 515 24.29 8.36 1.30
C LEU A 515 24.54 9.74 1.93
N ILE A 516 23.58 10.31 2.67
CA ILE A 516 23.75 11.62 3.33
C ILE A 516 24.35 11.47 4.73
N ILE A 517 23.85 10.54 5.54
CA ILE A 517 24.37 10.34 6.91
C ILE A 517 25.75 9.66 6.86
N PHE A 518 26.01 8.80 5.88
CA PHE A 518 27.19 7.93 5.83
C PHE A 518 27.99 8.03 4.52
N PRO A 519 28.59 9.20 4.19
CA PRO A 519 29.25 9.46 2.90
C PRO A 519 30.60 8.74 2.68
N SER A 520 31.06 7.87 3.59
CA SER A 520 32.37 7.20 3.48
C SER A 520 32.42 5.74 3.92
N SER A 521 31.48 5.29 4.76
CA SER A 521 31.16 3.88 4.98
C SER A 521 29.81 3.79 5.71
N PRO A 522 28.95 2.79 5.43
CA PRO A 522 27.66 2.65 6.12
C PRO A 522 27.89 2.27 7.59
N SER A 523 27.93 3.28 8.47
CA SER A 523 28.10 3.06 9.90
C SER A 523 26.85 2.37 10.49
N PRO A 524 27.02 1.43 11.44
CA PRO A 524 25.94 0.56 11.90
C PRO A 524 24.86 1.24 12.77
N GLU A 525 24.97 2.51 13.14
CA GLU A 525 24.35 3.07 14.36
C GLU A 525 23.39 4.25 14.14
N ALA A 526 22.60 4.24 13.06
CA ALA A 526 21.47 5.17 12.92
C ALA A 526 20.30 4.79 13.84
N TYR A 527 19.76 5.75 14.59
CA TYR A 527 18.55 5.60 15.41
C TYR A 527 17.76 6.92 15.48
N VAL A 528 16.51 6.90 15.96
CA VAL A 528 15.71 8.11 16.20
C VAL A 528 15.79 8.50 17.69
N PRO A 529 16.30 9.69 18.05
CA PRO A 529 16.42 10.13 19.44
C PRO A 529 15.07 10.13 20.19
N PRO A 530 14.94 9.45 21.34
CA PRO A 530 13.69 9.33 22.09
C PRO A 530 13.03 10.66 22.47
N GLN A 531 13.83 11.72 22.59
CA GLN A 531 13.43 13.11 22.81
C GLN A 531 12.32 13.55 21.83
N LEU A 532 12.35 13.05 20.58
CA LEU A 532 11.36 13.33 19.54
C LEU A 532 9.93 12.89 19.93
N PHE A 533 9.79 11.87 20.77
CA PHE A 533 8.49 11.27 21.10
C PHE A 533 7.72 12.04 22.18
N TYR A 534 8.42 12.76 23.05
CA TYR A 534 7.83 13.50 24.18
C TYR A 534 8.03 15.02 24.12
N ASN A 535 8.95 15.57 23.31
CA ASN A 535 9.12 17.02 23.16
C ASN A 535 7.94 17.73 22.46
N GLY A 536 7.02 16.98 21.85
CA GLY A 536 5.81 17.50 21.19
C GLY A 536 6.03 18.23 19.86
N LYS A 537 7.26 18.25 19.33
CA LYS A 537 7.60 18.91 18.05
C LYS A 537 7.10 18.12 16.83
N VAL A 538 6.85 16.82 17.00
CA VAL A 538 6.28 15.96 15.96
C VAL A 538 4.84 15.58 16.30
N ASP A 539 3.91 15.90 15.41
CA ASP A 539 2.57 15.34 15.41
C ASP A 539 2.56 13.98 14.68
N TYR A 540 1.77 13.06 15.23
CA TYR A 540 1.63 11.67 14.82
C TYR A 540 0.17 11.30 14.51
N PHE A 541 -0.71 12.28 14.31
CA PHE A 541 -2.05 12.08 13.74
C PHE A 541 -2.88 10.99 14.46
N ASP A 542 -3.03 11.15 15.78
CA ASP A 542 -3.75 10.24 16.69
C ASP A 542 -3.25 8.77 16.76
N LEU A 543 -2.11 8.43 16.13
CA LEU A 543 -1.46 7.11 16.30
C LEU A 543 -1.14 6.81 17.77
N GLN A 544 -1.44 5.59 18.21
CA GLN A 544 -1.27 5.20 19.62
C GLN A 544 0.20 5.17 20.05
N ARG A 545 0.43 5.45 21.33
CA ARG A 545 1.72 5.25 21.99
C ARG A 545 1.71 3.95 22.77
N LEU A 546 2.88 3.49 23.18
CA LEU A 546 3.00 2.29 24.02
C LEU A 546 2.13 2.40 25.28
N GLY A 547 2.11 3.56 25.94
CA GLY A 547 1.25 3.85 27.09
C GLY A 547 -0.19 4.27 26.74
N GLY A 548 -0.65 4.07 25.51
CA GLY A 548 -2.00 4.41 25.04
C GLY A 548 -2.13 5.80 24.43
N LEU A 549 -3.23 6.50 24.75
CA LEU A 549 -3.56 7.80 24.18
C LEU A 549 -2.62 8.91 24.70
N LEU A 550 -2.08 9.72 23.79
CA LEU A 550 -1.19 10.84 24.12
C LEU A 550 -1.83 11.86 25.09
N SER A 551 -3.15 12.05 24.99
CA SER A 551 -3.94 12.92 25.88
C SER A 551 -4.13 12.35 27.29
N HIS A 552 -4.04 11.03 27.46
CA HIS A 552 -3.99 10.38 28.77
C HIS A 552 -2.57 10.48 29.35
N LEU A 553 -1.54 10.14 28.57
CA LEU A 553 -0.14 10.22 29.00
C LEU A 553 0.27 11.63 29.45
N LYS A 554 -0.13 12.67 28.71
CA LYS A 554 0.07 14.08 29.07
C LYS A 554 -0.68 14.53 30.34
N LYS A 555 -1.56 13.71 30.91
CA LYS A 555 -2.18 13.92 32.23
C LYS A 555 -1.48 13.07 33.29
N THR A 556 -1.42 11.76 33.09
CA THR A 556 -0.90 10.79 34.08
C THR A 556 0.58 11.04 34.43
N LEU A 557 1.43 11.33 33.44
CA LEU A 557 2.87 11.55 33.64
C LEU A 557 3.25 13.02 33.93
N LYS A 558 2.27 13.94 33.99
CA LYS A 558 2.47 15.29 34.56
C LYS A 558 2.31 15.34 36.08
N ALA A 559 1.72 14.30 36.68
CA ALA A 559 1.36 14.28 38.10
C ALA A 559 2.43 13.66 39.03
N THR A 560 3.56 13.20 38.47
CA THR A 560 4.65 12.57 39.22
C THR A 560 5.87 13.50 39.35
N PRO A 561 6.06 14.20 40.48
CA PRO A 561 7.37 14.72 40.84
C PRO A 561 8.31 13.53 41.13
N LEU A 562 9.53 13.57 40.57
CA LEU A 562 10.60 12.65 40.93
C LEU A 562 11.35 13.23 42.13
N ASP A 563 11.04 12.73 43.32
CA ASP A 563 11.42 13.35 44.59
C ASP A 563 12.89 13.08 44.99
N PRO A 564 13.75 14.11 45.11
CA PRO A 564 15.20 13.93 45.25
C PRO A 564 15.65 13.92 46.73
N GLY A 565 15.51 12.78 47.40
CA GLY A 565 16.29 12.49 48.61
C GLY A 565 15.47 12.07 49.83
N CYS A 566 15.42 10.75 50.08
CA CYS A 566 15.09 10.24 51.39
C CYS A 566 16.25 10.55 52.37
N ILE A 567 16.09 11.56 53.25
CA ILE A 567 16.65 11.63 54.63
C ILE A 567 16.20 12.90 55.39
N GLN A 568 15.60 12.69 56.58
CA GLN A 568 15.51 13.57 57.77
C GLN A 568 14.63 14.85 57.86
N ALA A 569 14.15 15.05 59.10
CA ALA A 569 13.85 16.32 59.80
C ALA A 569 12.48 17.02 59.66
N THR A 570 11.47 16.42 60.31
CA THR A 570 10.46 17.06 61.20
C THR A 570 10.49 18.59 61.46
N SER A 571 9.47 19.30 60.97
CA SER A 571 8.55 20.20 61.72
C SER A 571 7.32 20.45 60.81
N MET A 572 6.04 20.42 61.23
CA MET A 572 5.30 21.07 62.34
C MET A 572 4.92 22.54 62.02
N ASP A 573 3.70 22.89 62.45
CA ASP A 573 3.04 24.21 62.47
C ASP A 573 2.38 24.73 61.16
N ASP A 574 1.04 24.88 61.24
CA ASP A 574 0.20 26.07 60.95
C ASP A 574 0.32 26.82 59.60
N LEU A 575 -0.72 27.34 58.92
CA LEU A 575 -2.21 27.36 58.99
C LEU A 575 -2.69 27.79 57.54
N ASP A 576 -3.96 27.93 57.10
CA ASP A 576 -5.29 28.03 57.74
C ASP A 576 -6.45 27.65 56.74
N GLU A 577 -7.69 28.03 57.07
CA GLU A 577 -8.97 28.17 56.33
C GLU A 577 -8.90 28.75 54.87
N GLU A 578 -9.91 28.68 53.97
CA GLU A 578 -11.39 28.73 54.11
C GLU A 578 -12.17 27.66 53.29
N GLU A 579 -13.48 27.51 53.61
CA GLU A 579 -14.45 26.55 53.03
C GLU A 579 -15.37 27.17 51.96
N GLU A 580 -15.99 26.33 51.09
CA GLU A 580 -17.46 26.15 51.11
C GLU A 580 -17.90 24.89 50.33
N GLU A 581 -19.02 24.29 50.75
CA GLU A 581 -19.64 23.09 50.11
C GLU A 581 -20.51 23.49 48.88
N VAL A 582 -21.16 22.62 48.08
CA VAL A 582 -22.30 21.71 48.37
C VAL A 582 -22.56 20.90 47.08
N ALA A 583 -22.90 19.60 47.06
CA ALA A 583 -22.77 18.49 48.02
C ALA A 583 -23.04 17.17 47.25
N GLN A 584 -22.95 16.00 47.90
CA GLN A 584 -23.39 14.71 47.37
C GLN A 584 -24.71 14.23 48.02
N PRO A 585 -25.54 13.43 47.32
CA PRO A 585 -26.47 12.51 47.94
C PRO A 585 -25.95 11.07 47.84
N PHE A 586 -25.60 10.47 48.99
CA PHE A 586 -25.30 9.05 49.14
C PHE A 586 -26.53 8.26 49.63
N GLY A 587 -26.61 6.96 49.33
CA GLY A 587 -27.32 6.00 50.20
C GLY A 587 -28.43 5.14 49.58
N ALA A 588 -28.07 3.93 49.15
CA ALA A 588 -28.94 2.74 49.20
C ALA A 588 -28.05 1.48 49.22
N VAL A 589 -28.37 0.50 50.07
CA VAL A 589 -27.56 -0.72 50.26
C VAL A 589 -28.48 -1.95 50.38
N ALA A 590 -27.95 -3.11 49.94
CA ALA A 590 -28.38 -4.50 50.22
C ALA A 590 -29.35 -5.22 49.24
N MET A 591 -28.89 -6.42 48.84
CA MET A 591 -29.62 -7.67 48.55
C MET A 591 -30.46 -7.81 47.26
N GLY A 592 -30.09 -8.80 46.41
CA GLY A 592 -31.04 -9.38 45.43
C GLY A 592 -30.47 -10.09 44.18
N GLY A 593 -30.06 -11.36 44.31
CA GLY A 593 -30.28 -12.42 43.28
C GLY A 593 -29.77 -12.26 41.83
N ALA A 594 -28.59 -12.83 41.56
CA ALA A 594 -28.17 -13.54 40.34
C ALA A 594 -28.84 -13.30 38.96
N LEU A 595 -28.02 -12.97 37.94
CA LEU A 595 -27.76 -13.87 36.80
C LEU A 595 -26.56 -13.37 35.96
N ALA A 596 -25.36 -13.90 36.23
CA ALA A 596 -24.16 -13.58 35.46
C ALA A 596 -24.11 -14.36 34.13
N ARG A 597 -24.02 -13.65 33.00
CA ARG A 597 -23.63 -14.24 31.71
C ARG A 597 -22.10 -14.26 31.60
N PRO A 598 -21.45 -15.42 31.38
CA PRO A 598 -19.99 -15.48 31.22
C PRO A 598 -19.51 -14.78 29.94
N SER A 599 -18.46 -13.96 30.04
CA SER A 599 -17.91 -13.13 28.96
C SER A 599 -16.88 -13.86 28.08
N TRP A 600 -17.06 -15.16 27.82
CA TRP A 600 -16.03 -16.04 27.21
C TRP A 600 -16.32 -16.40 25.75
N LEU A 601 -16.20 -15.43 24.83
CA LEU A 601 -16.20 -15.69 23.38
C LEU A 601 -15.22 -14.77 22.61
N SER A 602 -13.98 -14.69 23.08
CA SER A 602 -12.89 -13.93 22.45
C SER A 602 -11.55 -14.68 22.48
N SER A 603 -11.43 -15.75 21.69
CA SER A 603 -10.14 -16.37 21.37
C SER A 603 -9.57 -15.77 20.07
N PRO A 604 -8.34 -15.20 20.07
CA PRO A 604 -7.76 -14.57 18.88
C PRO A 604 -6.97 -15.58 18.02
N THR A 605 -7.67 -16.31 17.14
CA THR A 605 -7.07 -16.96 15.96
C THR A 605 -8.14 -17.31 14.93
N LEU A 606 -7.82 -17.22 13.63
CA LEU A 606 -8.70 -17.41 12.45
C LEU A 606 -10.01 -16.58 12.35
N GLY A 607 -10.53 -16.00 13.43
CA GLY A 607 -11.87 -15.41 13.48
C GLY A 607 -12.04 -14.04 12.83
N ARG A 608 -11.01 -13.17 12.79
CA ARG A 608 -11.12 -11.80 12.26
C ARG A 608 -11.18 -11.76 10.72
N ALA A 609 -10.47 -12.64 10.01
CA ALA A 609 -10.43 -12.65 8.54
C ALA A 609 -11.82 -12.83 7.88
N ASN A 610 -12.56 -13.89 8.24
CA ASN A 610 -13.85 -14.17 7.61
C ASN A 610 -15.03 -13.39 8.20
N ARG A 611 -14.91 -12.80 9.41
CA ARG A 611 -15.99 -11.96 9.96
C ARG A 611 -16.08 -10.59 9.31
N PHE A 612 -14.99 -10.02 8.80
CA PHE A 612 -15.07 -8.79 7.99
C PHE A 612 -15.82 -9.01 6.67
N LEU A 613 -15.68 -10.18 6.04
CA LEU A 613 -16.37 -10.51 4.79
C LEU A 613 -17.86 -10.86 4.95
N SER A 614 -18.31 -11.32 6.12
CA SER A 614 -19.73 -11.69 6.34
C SER A 614 -20.55 -10.71 7.18
N THR A 615 -19.92 -9.84 7.99
CA THR A 615 -20.68 -8.86 8.82
C THR A 615 -20.91 -7.55 8.08
N ALA A 616 -19.96 -7.11 7.25
CA ALA A 616 -20.14 -5.98 6.34
C ALA A 616 -21.29 -6.22 5.32
N ALA A 617 -21.55 -7.48 4.97
CA ALA A 617 -22.61 -7.87 4.04
C ALA A 617 -24.04 -7.82 4.62
N VAL A 618 -24.21 -7.69 5.96
CA VAL A 618 -25.53 -7.77 6.61
C VAL A 618 -25.87 -6.53 7.44
N SER A 619 -24.89 -5.87 8.07
CA SER A 619 -25.16 -4.62 8.81
C SER A 619 -25.42 -3.39 7.91
N LEU A 620 -25.36 -3.54 6.59
CA LEU A 620 -25.88 -2.57 5.61
C LEU A 620 -27.32 -2.87 5.15
N MET A 621 -27.96 -3.92 5.68
CA MET A 621 -29.27 -4.40 5.20
C MET A 621 -30.33 -4.53 6.30
N THR A 622 -30.99 -3.42 6.65
CA THR A 622 -32.44 -3.37 6.96
C THR A 622 -32.92 -1.92 7.07
N PRO A 623 -34.17 -1.59 6.67
CA PRO A 623 -34.58 -0.21 6.44
C PRO A 623 -35.03 0.53 7.71
N ARG A 624 -34.53 1.75 7.91
CA ARG A 624 -35.19 2.72 8.80
C ARG A 624 -36.41 3.31 8.08
N ARG A 625 -37.61 3.00 8.56
CA ARG A 625 -38.87 3.59 8.05
C ARG A 625 -39.00 5.08 8.45
N PRO A 626 -39.77 5.89 7.71
CA PRO A 626 -39.62 7.35 7.69
C PRO A 626 -40.42 8.08 8.76
N LEU A 627 -39.92 9.25 9.19
CA LEU A 627 -40.68 10.27 9.92
C LEU A 627 -40.05 11.67 9.76
N ALA A 628 -40.90 12.65 9.38
CA ALA A 628 -40.76 14.10 9.57
C ALA A 628 -39.65 14.91 8.80
N PRO A 629 -39.87 16.23 8.56
CA PRO A 629 -38.98 17.10 7.77
C PRO A 629 -37.80 17.68 8.58
N PRO A 630 -36.78 18.29 7.92
CA PRO A 630 -35.48 18.52 8.55
C PRO A 630 -35.39 19.77 9.44
N GLU A 631 -34.92 19.59 10.68
CA GLU A 631 -34.30 20.67 11.46
C GLU A 631 -32.85 20.94 11.03
N LYS A 632 -32.39 22.17 11.24
CA LYS A 632 -31.08 22.66 10.77
C LYS A 632 -29.94 22.16 11.65
N VAL A 633 -29.39 20.98 11.33
CA VAL A 633 -28.15 20.48 11.95
C VAL A 633 -27.00 21.45 11.62
N LYS A 634 -26.49 22.16 12.63
CA LYS A 634 -25.28 22.97 12.51
C LYS A 634 -24.07 22.05 12.28
N VAL A 635 -23.59 21.98 11.05
CA VAL A 635 -22.25 21.44 10.76
C VAL A 635 -21.23 22.32 11.50
N ARG A 636 -20.50 21.74 12.45
CA ARG A 636 -19.28 22.36 12.99
C ARG A 636 -18.17 22.20 11.96
N THR A 637 -18.11 23.11 11.01
CA THR A 637 -16.93 23.29 10.17
C THR A 637 -15.77 23.67 11.09
N LEU A 638 -14.84 22.74 11.30
CA LEU A 638 -13.55 23.09 11.90
C LEU A 638 -12.80 23.96 10.90
N ALA A 639 -12.53 25.20 11.27
CA ALA A 639 -11.67 26.07 10.49
C ALA A 639 -10.27 25.45 10.48
N VAL A 640 -9.78 25.07 9.30
CA VAL A 640 -8.39 24.64 9.11
C VAL A 640 -7.57 25.92 8.99
N GLU A 641 -7.17 26.47 10.13
CA GLU A 641 -6.33 27.66 10.19
C GLU A 641 -4.98 27.40 9.48
N GLN A 642 -4.60 28.32 8.62
CA GLN A 642 -3.33 28.29 7.90
C GLN A 642 -2.22 28.73 8.87
N ARG A 643 -1.64 27.76 9.59
CA ARG A 643 -0.52 28.01 10.50
C ARG A 643 0.62 28.76 9.81
N THR A 644 1.11 29.80 10.48
CA THR A 644 2.24 30.62 10.01
C THR A 644 3.58 29.98 10.40
N GLU A 645 4.69 30.61 10.00
CA GLU A 645 6.04 30.11 10.30
C GLU A 645 6.32 30.12 11.83
N GLU A 646 5.74 31.09 12.54
CA GLU A 646 5.82 31.26 14.01
C GLU A 646 5.19 30.11 14.81
N ASP A 647 4.11 29.50 14.29
CA ASP A 647 3.47 28.31 14.89
C ASP A 647 4.38 27.06 14.88
N ILE A 648 5.43 27.07 14.04
CA ILE A 648 6.29 25.90 13.79
C ILE A 648 7.65 26.03 14.48
N GLU A 649 8.21 27.24 14.58
CA GLU A 649 9.33 27.50 15.49
C GLU A 649 8.89 27.35 16.95
N GLY A 650 7.63 27.72 17.24
CA GLY A 650 6.96 27.54 18.51
C GLY A 650 7.28 28.67 19.49
N SER A 651 6.26 29.14 20.20
CA SER A 651 6.44 30.16 21.24
C SER A 651 7.47 29.73 22.28
N HIS A 652 8.48 30.57 22.56
CA HIS A 652 9.53 30.34 23.56
C HIS A 652 9.06 30.15 25.02
N GLY A 653 7.75 30.04 25.28
CA GLY A 653 7.15 29.81 26.60
C GLY A 653 6.94 28.35 27.00
N ASN A 654 7.29 27.35 26.17
CA ASN A 654 7.00 25.93 26.44
C ASN A 654 8.18 25.09 26.98
N ASP A 655 9.39 25.64 27.13
CA ASP A 655 10.56 24.90 27.64
C ASP A 655 10.49 24.55 29.15
N GLY A 656 9.47 25.02 29.88
CA GLY A 656 9.35 24.91 31.34
C GLY A 656 8.50 23.76 31.90
N LEU A 657 8.06 22.79 31.10
CA LEU A 657 6.96 21.87 31.48
C LEU A 657 7.31 20.39 31.75
N LEU A 658 8.59 20.03 31.77
CA LEU A 658 9.09 18.72 32.24
C LEU A 658 10.40 18.90 33.03
N LEU A 659 10.31 19.19 34.33
CA LEU A 659 11.45 19.23 35.24
C LEU A 659 11.95 17.80 35.51
N GLY A 660 12.93 17.37 34.72
CA GLY A 660 13.49 16.02 34.78
C GLY A 660 14.21 15.61 33.50
N ARG A 661 15.10 16.45 32.96
CA ARG A 661 16.01 16.03 31.88
C ARG A 661 16.97 14.97 32.44
N PRO A 662 17.14 13.79 31.80
CA PRO A 662 18.35 12.99 31.95
C PRO A 662 19.58 13.83 31.56
N LEU A 663 20.77 13.43 32.03
CA LEU A 663 22.04 14.07 31.66
C LEU A 663 22.18 14.16 30.13
N GLU A 664 22.53 15.35 29.63
CA GLU A 664 22.35 15.70 28.23
C GLU A 664 23.41 15.05 27.33
N GLU A 665 22.96 14.28 26.33
CA GLU A 665 23.71 14.13 25.09
C GLU A 665 23.74 15.49 24.37
N PRO A 666 24.86 15.87 23.71
CA PRO A 666 25.04 17.20 23.14
C PRO A 666 24.00 17.51 22.07
N ASP A 667 23.46 18.73 22.06
CA ASP A 667 22.37 19.09 21.17
C ASP A 667 22.83 19.27 19.71
N HIS A 668 22.72 18.19 18.92
CA HIS A 668 23.25 18.10 17.56
C HIS A 668 22.68 19.20 16.60
N PRO A 669 23.51 19.69 15.65
CA PRO A 669 23.16 20.81 14.79
C PRO A 669 21.95 20.54 13.88
N ILE A 670 21.24 21.61 13.54
CA ILE A 670 19.89 21.61 12.94
C ILE A 670 19.77 20.78 11.64
N THR A 671 20.87 20.60 10.90
CA THR A 671 20.93 19.72 9.72
C THR A 671 20.68 18.24 10.01
N GLU A 672 21.00 17.75 11.22
CA GLU A 672 20.74 16.36 11.60
C GLU A 672 19.27 16.15 11.97
N LYS A 673 18.66 17.15 12.63
CA LYS A 673 17.26 17.11 13.07
C LYS A 673 16.29 16.86 11.90
N SER A 674 16.53 17.44 10.72
CA SER A 674 15.71 17.20 9.52
C SER A 674 15.87 15.79 8.91
N LEU A 675 17.05 15.16 9.06
CA LEU A 675 17.28 13.78 8.59
C LEU A 675 16.59 12.76 9.49
N LEU A 676 16.52 13.04 10.80
CA LEU A 676 15.77 12.24 11.77
C LEU A 676 14.26 12.27 11.50
N GLU A 677 13.71 13.37 10.98
CA GLU A 677 12.31 13.43 10.54
C GLU A 677 12.02 12.57 9.30
N ILE A 678 12.98 12.47 8.37
CA ILE A 678 12.89 11.52 7.24
C ILE A 678 12.91 10.09 7.79
N LEU A 679 13.77 9.79 8.76
CA LEU A 679 13.93 8.45 9.32
C LEU A 679 12.66 7.97 10.04
N ASP A 680 12.10 8.80 10.93
CA ASP A 680 10.77 8.64 11.55
C ASP A 680 9.67 8.43 10.47
N GLY A 681 9.69 9.25 9.43
CA GLY A 681 8.81 9.09 8.26
C GLY A 681 8.94 7.73 7.57
N ILE A 682 10.16 7.25 7.28
CA ILE A 682 10.41 5.96 6.62
C ILE A 682 9.87 4.80 7.46
N VAL A 683 10.11 4.80 8.78
CA VAL A 683 9.55 3.78 9.69
C VAL A 683 8.02 3.80 9.64
N MET A 684 7.39 4.98 9.70
CA MET A 684 5.94 5.12 9.57
C MET A 684 5.41 4.65 8.20
N MET A 685 6.11 4.94 7.09
CA MET A 685 5.73 4.46 5.76
C MET A 685 5.75 2.92 5.68
N TYR A 686 6.74 2.30 6.31
CA TYR A 686 6.88 0.84 6.32
C TYR A 686 5.72 0.16 7.06
N ASN A 687 5.33 0.72 8.21
CA ASN A 687 4.19 0.25 9.00
C ASN A 687 2.86 0.41 8.25
N LEU A 688 2.61 1.59 7.69
CA LEU A 688 1.32 1.93 7.05
C LEU A 688 1.14 1.27 5.68
N SER A 689 2.23 0.99 4.94
CA SER A 689 2.12 0.53 3.55
C SER A 689 3.08 -0.59 3.16
N VAL A 690 4.40 -0.41 3.28
CA VAL A 690 5.40 -1.26 2.60
C VAL A 690 5.28 -2.73 3.01
N HIS A 691 5.15 -3.03 4.30
CA HIS A 691 5.06 -4.41 4.79
C HIS A 691 3.90 -5.19 4.17
N GLN A 692 2.73 -4.54 4.02
CA GLN A 692 1.55 -5.17 3.42
C GLN A 692 1.80 -5.55 1.95
N GLN A 693 2.62 -4.78 1.23
CA GLN A 693 2.95 -5.04 -0.18
C GLN A 693 3.97 -6.16 -0.33
N LEU A 694 4.95 -6.22 0.57
CA LEU A 694 5.86 -7.37 0.64
C LEU A 694 5.07 -8.66 0.89
N GLY A 695 4.03 -8.63 1.74
CA GLY A 695 3.11 -9.76 1.91
C GLY A 695 2.28 -10.09 0.67
N LYS A 696 1.61 -9.10 0.06
CA LYS A 696 0.79 -9.31 -1.16
C LYS A 696 1.59 -9.89 -2.34
N MET A 697 2.89 -9.64 -2.43
CA MET A 697 3.74 -10.12 -3.53
C MET A 697 4.24 -11.57 -3.34
N VAL A 698 4.29 -12.10 -2.11
CA VAL A 698 4.67 -13.52 -1.85
C VAL A 698 3.64 -14.48 -2.42
N VAL A 699 2.37 -14.07 -2.49
CA VAL A 699 1.27 -14.86 -3.09
C VAL A 699 1.62 -15.33 -4.52
N VAL A 700 2.43 -14.57 -5.27
CA VAL A 700 2.88 -14.98 -6.62
C VAL A 700 3.93 -16.10 -6.56
N SER A 701 4.72 -16.19 -5.48
CA SER A 701 5.62 -17.31 -5.23
C SER A 701 4.87 -18.54 -4.72
N ASP A 702 3.82 -18.35 -3.92
CA ASP A 702 2.94 -19.43 -3.47
C ASP A 702 2.15 -20.01 -4.67
N ASP A 703 1.60 -19.16 -5.54
CA ASP A 703 1.03 -19.54 -6.85
C ASP A 703 2.03 -20.41 -7.65
N VAL A 704 3.30 -19.98 -7.78
CA VAL A 704 4.33 -20.75 -8.49
C VAL A 704 4.54 -22.12 -7.85
N HIS A 705 4.52 -22.22 -6.51
CA HIS A 705 4.65 -23.50 -5.81
C HIS A 705 3.45 -24.42 -6.05
N GLU A 706 2.21 -23.90 -5.90
CA GLU A 706 0.99 -24.68 -6.10
C GLU A 706 0.87 -25.19 -7.54
N TYR A 707 1.11 -24.34 -8.55
CA TYR A 707 1.06 -24.75 -9.96
C TYR A 707 2.21 -25.71 -10.32
N ALA A 708 3.39 -25.60 -9.71
CA ALA A 708 4.48 -26.56 -9.91
C ALA A 708 4.15 -27.94 -9.31
N VAL A 709 3.54 -27.97 -8.12
CA VAL A 709 3.05 -29.21 -7.51
C VAL A 709 1.92 -29.82 -8.35
N ALA A 710 0.92 -29.02 -8.76
CA ALA A 710 -0.20 -29.50 -9.58
C ALA A 710 0.23 -30.03 -10.96
N LEU A 711 1.23 -29.40 -11.59
CA LEU A 711 1.83 -29.89 -12.84
C LEU A 711 2.47 -31.27 -12.64
N LYS A 712 3.33 -31.41 -11.63
CA LYS A 712 3.98 -32.69 -11.29
C LYS A 712 2.96 -33.79 -10.95
N ASP A 713 1.95 -33.44 -10.18
CA ASP A 713 0.83 -34.33 -9.83
C ASP A 713 0.08 -34.82 -11.09
N THR A 714 0.00 -33.98 -12.11
CA THR A 714 -0.61 -34.28 -13.42
C THR A 714 0.31 -35.16 -14.27
N GLU A 715 1.63 -34.90 -14.27
CA GLU A 715 2.63 -35.74 -14.95
C GLU A 715 2.69 -37.15 -14.35
N GLU A 716 2.62 -37.29 -13.02
CA GLU A 716 2.49 -38.62 -12.40
C GLU A 716 1.13 -39.29 -12.69
N LYS A 717 0.05 -38.55 -12.96
CA LYS A 717 -1.24 -39.12 -13.39
C LYS A 717 -1.17 -39.61 -14.84
N ILE A 718 -0.51 -38.86 -15.73
CA ILE A 718 -0.21 -39.27 -17.11
C ILE A 718 0.62 -40.55 -17.12
N ALA A 719 1.70 -40.61 -16.34
CA ALA A 719 2.56 -41.80 -16.22
C ALA A 719 1.84 -43.03 -15.62
N ARG A 720 0.71 -42.84 -14.92
CA ARG A 720 -0.15 -43.89 -14.36
C ARG A 720 -1.40 -44.17 -15.21
N CYS A 721 -1.58 -43.51 -16.36
CA CYS A 721 -2.81 -43.59 -17.15
C CYS A 721 -2.89 -44.92 -17.95
N PRO A 722 -3.95 -45.74 -17.78
CA PRO A 722 -4.09 -46.99 -18.55
C PRO A 722 -4.33 -46.72 -20.03
N ALA A 723 -3.61 -47.43 -20.91
CA ALA A 723 -3.70 -47.30 -22.37
C ALA A 723 -5.09 -47.61 -22.99
N ARG A 724 -6.08 -48.03 -22.18
CA ARG A 724 -7.47 -48.26 -22.60
C ARG A 724 -8.37 -47.02 -22.51
N ARG A 725 -7.88 -45.88 -21.99
CA ARG A 725 -8.64 -44.63 -21.87
C ARG A 725 -7.87 -43.42 -22.44
N PRO A 726 -7.86 -43.24 -23.78
CA PRO A 726 -7.21 -42.11 -24.44
C PRO A 726 -7.94 -40.78 -24.17
N ASP A 727 -9.24 -40.83 -23.88
CA ASP A 727 -10.09 -39.72 -23.42
C ASP A 727 -9.49 -39.01 -22.19
N ILE A 728 -9.08 -39.78 -21.18
CA ILE A 728 -8.44 -39.23 -19.97
C ILE A 728 -7.02 -38.76 -20.25
N LEU A 729 -6.29 -39.45 -21.13
CA LEU A 729 -4.93 -39.04 -21.50
C LEU A 729 -4.93 -37.66 -22.21
N GLU A 730 -5.87 -37.44 -23.13
CA GLU A 730 -6.03 -36.17 -23.84
C GLU A 730 -6.36 -35.01 -22.87
N GLU A 731 -7.28 -35.24 -21.93
CA GLU A 731 -7.67 -34.21 -20.96
C GLU A 731 -6.58 -33.92 -19.91
N LEU A 732 -5.81 -34.94 -19.51
CA LEU A 732 -4.61 -34.75 -18.69
C LEU A 732 -3.51 -34.00 -19.46
N GLN A 733 -3.34 -34.23 -20.77
CA GLN A 733 -2.38 -33.49 -21.61
C GLN A 733 -2.80 -32.02 -21.79
N LYS A 734 -4.10 -31.73 -21.99
CA LYS A 734 -4.63 -30.34 -21.95
C LYS A 734 -4.34 -29.69 -20.60
N SER A 735 -4.62 -30.39 -19.51
CA SER A 735 -4.36 -29.92 -18.15
C SER A 735 -2.87 -29.63 -17.92
N GLN A 736 -1.98 -30.54 -18.33
CA GLN A 736 -0.53 -30.35 -18.25
C GLN A 736 -0.08 -29.10 -19.04
N LYS A 737 -0.60 -28.90 -20.26
CA LYS A 737 -0.30 -27.71 -21.08
C LYS A 737 -0.77 -26.42 -20.40
N VAL A 738 -2.00 -26.38 -19.88
CA VAL A 738 -2.54 -25.20 -19.19
C VAL A 738 -1.74 -24.88 -17.93
N PHE A 739 -1.40 -25.88 -17.11
CA PHE A 739 -0.56 -25.67 -15.93
C PHE A 739 0.85 -25.22 -16.30
N ALA A 740 1.48 -25.80 -17.32
CA ALA A 740 2.81 -25.38 -17.79
C ALA A 740 2.82 -23.95 -18.34
N GLU A 741 1.82 -23.55 -19.15
CA GLU A 741 1.69 -22.17 -19.64
C GLU A 741 1.46 -21.17 -18.50
N LYS A 742 0.56 -21.48 -17.56
CA LYS A 742 0.30 -20.65 -16.38
C LYS A 742 1.54 -20.52 -15.49
N LEU A 743 2.27 -21.62 -15.25
CA LEU A 743 3.50 -21.65 -14.46
C LEU A 743 4.65 -20.90 -15.15
N ASN A 744 4.76 -20.96 -16.48
CA ASN A 744 5.70 -20.13 -17.24
C ASN A 744 5.39 -18.63 -17.10
N HIS A 745 4.11 -18.24 -17.14
CA HIS A 745 3.70 -16.86 -16.88
C HIS A 745 4.00 -16.41 -15.45
N LEU A 746 3.69 -17.25 -14.45
CA LEU A 746 3.97 -16.94 -13.04
C LEU A 746 5.47 -16.88 -12.73
N SER A 747 6.28 -17.81 -13.25
CA SER A 747 7.75 -17.82 -13.13
C SER A 747 8.38 -16.51 -13.64
N ARG A 748 7.95 -16.02 -14.81
CA ARG A 748 8.43 -14.73 -15.34
C ARG A 748 7.94 -13.53 -14.53
N ARG A 749 6.70 -13.55 -14.02
CA ARG A 749 6.21 -12.50 -13.09
C ARG A 749 7.02 -12.50 -11.78
N LEU A 750 7.35 -13.66 -11.23
CA LEU A 750 8.20 -13.81 -10.04
C LEU A 750 9.63 -13.33 -10.30
N ALA A 751 10.20 -13.55 -11.49
CA ALA A 751 11.48 -12.97 -11.89
C ALA A 751 11.48 -11.42 -11.84
N TRP A 752 10.38 -10.79 -12.26
CA TRP A 752 10.22 -9.32 -12.17
C TRP A 752 10.09 -8.85 -10.72
N ILE A 753 9.32 -9.55 -9.88
CA ILE A 753 9.17 -9.24 -8.45
C ILE A 753 10.51 -9.41 -7.72
N ASN A 754 11.30 -10.44 -8.05
CA ASN A 754 12.64 -10.65 -7.48
C ASN A 754 13.66 -9.60 -7.93
N ALA A 755 13.47 -8.98 -9.10
CA ALA A 755 14.34 -7.91 -9.59
C ALA A 755 14.01 -6.54 -8.98
N THR A 756 12.73 -6.26 -8.70
CA THR A 756 12.25 -4.96 -8.16
C THR A 756 12.10 -4.92 -6.64
N ILE A 757 11.63 -6.00 -6.01
CA ILE A 757 11.16 -6.02 -4.62
C ILE A 757 12.01 -6.94 -3.73
N TYR A 758 12.27 -8.19 -4.14
CA TYR A 758 13.06 -9.14 -3.33
C TYR A 758 14.55 -9.22 -3.72
N CYS A 759 15.09 -8.13 -4.29
CA CYS A 759 16.50 -8.08 -4.64
C CYS A 759 17.38 -7.94 -3.38
N LYS A 760 18.67 -8.29 -3.48
CA LYS A 760 19.61 -8.27 -2.34
C LYS A 760 19.76 -6.88 -1.73
N ASP A 761 19.61 -5.84 -2.54
CA ASP A 761 19.75 -4.44 -2.12
C ASP A 761 18.54 -4.01 -1.26
N LYS A 762 17.31 -4.38 -1.66
CA LYS A 762 16.10 -4.18 -0.84
C LYS A 762 16.15 -4.98 0.47
N MET A 763 16.79 -6.16 0.47
CA MET A 763 17.00 -6.93 1.69
C MET A 763 17.91 -6.19 2.68
N LEU A 764 18.95 -5.51 2.19
CA LEU A 764 19.82 -4.66 3.02
C LEU A 764 19.09 -3.43 3.55
N ASP A 765 18.23 -2.79 2.74
CA ASP A 765 17.37 -1.68 3.19
C ASP A 765 16.46 -2.10 4.36
N VAL A 766 15.76 -3.23 4.26
CA VAL A 766 14.86 -3.73 5.33
C VAL A 766 15.65 -4.21 6.55
N TYR A 767 16.85 -4.76 6.35
CA TYR A 767 17.75 -5.13 7.46
C TYR A 767 18.30 -3.92 8.21
N TRP A 768 18.63 -2.84 7.50
CA TRP A 768 19.01 -1.56 8.10
C TRP A 768 17.84 -0.95 8.88
N LEU A 769 16.64 -0.93 8.29
CA LEU A 769 15.43 -0.43 8.95
C LEU A 769 15.11 -1.20 10.25
N LEU A 770 15.28 -2.52 10.24
CA LEU A 770 15.18 -3.36 11.42
C LEU A 770 16.17 -2.92 12.51
N ARG A 771 17.44 -2.69 12.16
CA ARG A 771 18.49 -2.26 13.10
C ARG A 771 18.23 -0.85 13.65
N VAL A 772 17.77 0.08 12.81
CA VAL A 772 17.30 1.42 13.24
C VAL A 772 16.19 1.30 14.28
N CYS A 773 15.20 0.43 14.06
CA CYS A 773 14.10 0.22 15.01
C CYS A 773 14.61 -0.38 16.33
N ILE A 774 15.46 -1.42 16.27
CA ILE A 774 16.06 -2.06 17.45
C ILE A 774 16.81 -1.03 18.31
N LEU A 775 17.70 -0.23 17.71
CA LEU A 775 18.46 0.80 18.42
C LEU A 775 17.53 1.88 18.99
N THR A 776 16.53 2.34 18.22
CA THR A 776 15.54 3.33 18.67
C THR A 776 14.76 2.81 19.89
N ILE A 777 14.33 1.55 19.87
CA ILE A 777 13.61 0.91 20.99
C ILE A 777 14.52 0.83 22.22
N GLN A 778 15.80 0.45 22.07
CA GLN A 778 16.76 0.35 23.17
C GLN A 778 17.06 1.70 23.82
N HIS A 779 17.30 2.75 23.03
CA HIS A 779 17.51 4.10 23.57
C HIS A 779 16.23 4.63 24.23
N ALA A 780 15.05 4.37 23.67
CA ALA A 780 13.78 4.78 24.27
C ALA A 780 13.48 4.01 25.57
N ASP A 781 13.79 2.72 25.65
CA ASP A 781 13.64 1.89 26.84
C ASP A 781 14.50 2.39 28.01
N ASN A 782 15.72 2.87 27.70
CA ASN A 782 16.63 3.52 28.66
C ASN A 782 16.07 4.84 29.25
N THR A 783 15.07 5.48 28.61
CA THR A 783 14.39 6.67 29.18
C THR A 783 13.37 6.33 30.28
N GLY A 784 13.27 5.06 30.69
CA GLY A 784 12.48 4.65 31.86
C GLY A 784 10.98 4.78 31.64
N THR A 785 10.33 5.73 32.33
CA THR A 785 8.88 5.98 32.19
C THR A 785 8.53 6.67 30.88
N LEU A 786 9.44 7.47 30.30
CA LEU A 786 9.20 8.20 29.05
C LEU A 786 9.07 7.28 27.83
N PHE A 787 9.51 6.02 27.92
CA PHE A 787 9.23 4.96 26.95
C PHE A 787 7.73 4.82 26.62
N ALA A 788 6.84 5.14 27.56
CA ALA A 788 5.40 5.14 27.34
C ALA A 788 4.93 6.11 26.25
N PHE A 789 5.69 7.18 25.94
CA PHE A 789 5.40 8.13 24.86
C PHE A 789 5.86 7.66 23.47
N ALA A 790 6.66 6.58 23.37
CA ALA A 790 7.12 6.07 22.07
C ALA A 790 5.94 5.59 21.20
N PRO A 791 5.93 5.88 19.88
CA PRO A 791 4.89 5.38 18.98
C PRO A 791 4.91 3.84 18.88
N GLU A 792 3.73 3.20 18.92
CA GLU A 792 3.65 1.73 18.90
C GLU A 792 4.24 1.11 17.62
N PHE A 793 4.26 1.87 16.53
CA PHE A 793 4.68 1.38 15.22
C PHE A 793 6.16 0.97 15.19
N TYR A 794 7.04 1.48 16.05
CA TYR A 794 8.45 1.05 16.08
C TYR A 794 8.60 -0.44 16.44
N LEU A 795 7.80 -0.94 17.39
CA LEU A 795 7.75 -2.37 17.72
C LEU A 795 7.18 -3.18 16.55
N ASN A 796 6.09 -2.69 15.93
CA ASN A 796 5.48 -3.34 14.77
C ASN A 796 6.46 -3.43 13.59
N VAL A 797 7.19 -2.36 13.26
CA VAL A 797 8.19 -2.39 12.17
C VAL A 797 9.33 -3.34 12.49
N ALA A 798 9.83 -3.41 13.73
CA ALA A 798 10.86 -4.39 14.10
C ALA A 798 10.40 -5.84 13.88
N MET A 799 9.20 -6.19 14.36
CA MET A 799 8.61 -7.53 14.18
C MET A 799 8.34 -7.84 12.70
N ASN A 800 7.74 -6.89 11.97
CA ASN A 800 7.35 -7.04 10.58
C ASN A 800 8.56 -7.08 9.62
N SER A 801 9.62 -6.34 9.91
CA SER A 801 10.87 -6.37 9.14
C SER A 801 11.58 -7.71 9.29
N TYR A 802 11.70 -8.23 10.52
CA TYR A 802 12.21 -9.58 10.76
C TYR A 802 11.38 -10.65 10.03
N SER A 803 10.04 -10.58 10.12
CA SER A 803 9.14 -11.51 9.42
C SER A 803 9.35 -11.44 7.91
N SER A 804 9.52 -10.23 7.36
CA SER A 804 9.73 -10.02 5.92
C SER A 804 11.07 -10.60 5.44
N LEU A 805 12.17 -10.25 6.12
CA LEU A 805 13.53 -10.75 5.82
C LEU A 805 13.63 -12.28 5.84
N LYS A 806 12.77 -12.94 6.62
CA LYS A 806 12.78 -14.38 6.84
C LYS A 806 11.84 -15.15 5.92
N ASN A 807 10.66 -14.63 5.65
CA ASN A 807 9.58 -15.35 4.99
C ASN A 807 9.35 -14.90 3.53
N TYR A 808 9.77 -13.69 3.14
CA TYR A 808 9.40 -13.10 1.85
C TYR A 808 10.55 -13.07 0.82
N PHE A 809 11.81 -13.04 1.25
CA PHE A 809 12.96 -13.04 0.34
C PHE A 809 13.31 -14.47 -0.10
N SER A 810 13.76 -14.60 -1.36
CA SER A 810 14.16 -15.88 -1.96
C SER A 810 15.27 -16.59 -1.14
N PRO A 811 15.28 -17.94 -1.03
CA PRO A 811 16.35 -18.69 -0.37
C PRO A 811 17.77 -18.39 -0.86
N SER A 812 17.94 -17.87 -2.08
CA SER A 812 19.24 -17.39 -2.60
C SER A 812 19.77 -16.16 -1.85
N ASN A 813 18.85 -15.32 -1.36
CA ASN A 813 19.09 -14.13 -0.54
C ASN A 813 18.69 -14.45 0.92
N CYS A 814 19.37 -15.40 1.56
CA CYS A 814 19.04 -15.78 2.94
C CYS A 814 19.61 -14.79 3.98
N MET A 815 18.89 -14.65 5.09
CA MET A 815 19.27 -13.82 6.26
C MET A 815 20.68 -14.13 6.78
N ASP A 816 21.11 -15.39 6.69
CA ASP A 816 22.43 -15.89 7.12
C ASP A 816 23.62 -15.20 6.42
N GLN A 817 23.39 -14.54 5.28
CA GLN A 817 24.42 -13.77 4.54
C GLN A 817 24.56 -12.32 5.03
N LEU A 818 23.76 -11.85 6.00
CA LEU A 818 23.76 -10.46 6.46
C LEU A 818 24.85 -10.21 7.52
N PRO A 819 25.53 -9.05 7.49
CA PRO A 819 26.60 -8.73 8.44
C PRO A 819 26.03 -8.49 9.85
N GLY A 820 26.54 -9.20 10.85
CA GLY A 820 26.07 -9.08 12.25
C GLY A 820 24.65 -9.61 12.49
N TYR A 821 24.18 -10.56 11.66
CA TYR A 821 22.79 -11.04 11.76
C TYR A 821 22.50 -11.75 13.08
N GLU A 822 23.44 -12.55 13.63
CA GLU A 822 23.24 -13.24 14.90
C GLU A 822 23.10 -12.27 16.08
N ASP A 823 23.85 -11.16 16.08
CA ASP A 823 23.77 -10.13 17.11
C ASP A 823 22.46 -9.35 17.01
N THR A 824 22.07 -8.97 15.78
CA THR A 824 20.78 -8.31 15.50
C THR A 824 19.60 -9.20 15.90
N LEU A 825 19.69 -10.51 15.65
CA LEU A 825 18.69 -11.48 16.11
C LEU A 825 18.62 -11.57 17.64
N THR A 826 19.77 -11.48 18.32
CA THR A 826 19.87 -11.54 19.79
C THR A 826 19.35 -10.25 20.43
N GLN A 827 19.60 -9.09 19.83
CA GLN A 827 19.05 -7.80 20.26
C GLN A 827 17.51 -7.76 20.12
N LEU A 828 16.95 -8.24 19.00
CA LEU A 828 15.49 -8.35 18.86
C LEU A 828 14.91 -9.44 19.79
N ALA A 829 15.62 -10.55 20.03
CA ALA A 829 15.20 -11.54 21.02
C ALA A 829 15.10 -10.94 22.44
N ALA A 830 16.04 -10.07 22.84
CA ALA A 830 16.02 -9.36 24.11
C ALA A 830 14.81 -8.39 24.20
N ILE A 831 14.55 -7.63 23.13
CA ILE A 831 13.37 -6.75 23.03
C ILE A 831 12.07 -7.56 23.18
N LEU A 832 11.92 -8.66 22.44
CA LEU A 832 10.72 -9.52 22.53
C LEU A 832 10.56 -10.15 23.92
N ALA A 833 11.66 -10.64 24.51
CA ALA A 833 11.67 -11.28 25.83
C ALA A 833 11.38 -10.30 26.98
N LYS A 834 11.79 -9.02 26.86
CA LYS A 834 11.51 -7.96 27.83
C LYS A 834 10.08 -7.41 27.68
N HIS A 835 9.68 -7.02 26.47
CA HIS A 835 8.54 -6.13 26.30
C HIS A 835 7.16 -6.80 26.22
N PHE A 836 7.06 -8.11 25.94
CA PHE A 836 5.74 -8.78 25.84
C PHE A 836 4.91 -8.71 27.13
N ALA A 837 5.57 -8.57 28.29
CA ALA A 837 4.96 -8.47 29.62
C ALA A 837 5.18 -7.10 30.29
N ASP A 838 5.68 -6.08 29.57
CA ASP A 838 6.04 -4.77 30.12
C ASP A 838 4.79 -3.98 30.56
N PRO A 839 4.73 -3.46 31.80
CA PRO A 839 3.59 -2.68 32.28
C PRO A 839 3.48 -1.30 31.62
N ARG A 840 4.56 -0.75 31.04
CA ARG A 840 4.53 0.54 30.30
C ARG A 840 3.79 0.43 28.97
N ILE A 841 3.60 -0.79 28.46
CA ILE A 841 2.82 -1.06 27.24
C ILE A 841 1.38 -1.38 27.65
N VAL A 842 0.44 -0.49 27.31
CA VAL A 842 -0.99 -0.61 27.66
C VAL A 842 -1.79 -1.33 26.57
N GLY A 843 -1.42 -1.16 25.30
CA GLY A 843 -2.15 -1.73 24.16
C GLY A 843 -2.17 -3.27 24.16
N THR A 844 -3.35 -3.86 24.02
CA THR A 844 -3.52 -5.33 23.97
C THR A 844 -3.09 -5.93 22.64
N ASP A 845 -3.48 -5.34 21.50
CA ASP A 845 -3.14 -5.87 20.17
C ASP A 845 -1.60 -5.87 19.93
N ILE A 846 -0.86 -4.90 20.48
CA ILE A 846 0.62 -4.89 20.42
C ILE A 846 1.25 -5.96 21.34
N LYS A 847 0.67 -6.23 22.52
CA LYS A 847 1.12 -7.33 23.40
C LYS A 847 0.88 -8.70 22.78
N ASP A 848 -0.27 -8.92 22.15
CA ASP A 848 -0.54 -10.14 21.39
C ASP A 848 0.43 -10.28 20.20
N SER A 849 0.74 -9.17 19.51
CA SER A 849 1.72 -9.15 18.42
C SER A 849 3.14 -9.51 18.89
N LEU A 850 3.59 -8.98 20.04
CA LEU A 850 4.87 -9.33 20.66
C LEU A 850 4.93 -10.82 21.05
N MET A 851 3.86 -11.36 21.64
CA MET A 851 3.77 -12.79 21.95
C MET A 851 3.79 -13.67 20.70
N GLN A 852 3.09 -13.27 19.63
CA GLN A 852 3.09 -14.00 18.36
C GLN A 852 4.47 -13.94 17.66
N ALA A 853 5.16 -12.80 17.73
CA ALA A 853 6.52 -12.66 17.23
C ALA A 853 7.52 -13.53 18.01
N LEU A 854 7.42 -13.58 19.35
CA LEU A 854 8.22 -14.45 20.21
C LEU A 854 7.93 -15.95 19.93
N ALA A 855 6.66 -16.32 19.75
CA ALA A 855 6.26 -17.67 19.35
C ALA A 855 6.83 -18.07 17.98
N SER A 856 6.84 -17.14 17.01
CA SER A 856 7.51 -17.32 15.72
C SER A 856 9.02 -17.49 15.89
N TYR A 857 9.67 -16.65 16.70
CA TYR A 857 11.11 -16.71 16.99
C TYR A 857 11.54 -18.10 17.51
N VAL A 858 10.83 -18.62 18.51
CA VAL A 858 11.12 -19.90 19.18
C VAL A 858 10.94 -21.11 18.25
N CYS A 859 10.19 -20.98 17.14
CA CYS A 859 9.98 -22.10 16.20
C CYS A 859 11.19 -22.46 15.33
N TYR A 860 12.24 -21.63 15.25
CA TYR A 860 13.34 -21.85 14.29
C TYR A 860 14.72 -21.91 14.98
N PRO A 861 15.61 -22.86 14.64
CA PRO A 861 16.87 -23.08 15.35
C PRO A 861 17.80 -21.86 15.52
N GLN A 862 17.97 -21.01 14.51
CA GLN A 862 18.84 -19.81 14.60
C GLN A 862 18.23 -18.75 15.52
N SER A 863 16.93 -18.50 15.38
CA SER A 863 16.21 -17.51 16.17
C SER A 863 16.01 -17.98 17.63
N LEU A 864 15.87 -19.29 17.86
CA LEU A 864 15.89 -19.89 19.19
C LEU A 864 17.27 -19.76 19.86
N ARG A 865 18.37 -20.03 19.13
CA ARG A 865 19.74 -19.78 19.64
C ARG A 865 19.97 -18.31 20.03
N ALA A 866 19.34 -17.37 19.33
CA ALA A 866 19.39 -15.95 19.71
C ALA A 866 18.68 -15.69 21.04
N VAL A 867 17.53 -16.32 21.31
CA VAL A 867 16.88 -16.30 22.65
C VAL A 867 17.75 -16.99 23.71
N GLU A 868 18.48 -18.04 23.36
CA GLU A 868 19.42 -18.70 24.29
C GLU A 868 20.66 -17.83 24.62
N ARG A 869 21.03 -16.87 23.76
CA ARG A 869 22.16 -15.95 23.94
C ARG A 869 21.84 -14.68 24.76
N ILE A 870 20.58 -14.32 25.00
CA ILE A 870 20.24 -13.11 25.77
C ILE A 870 20.67 -13.28 27.26
N PRO A 871 20.87 -12.17 28.02
CA PRO A 871 21.31 -12.23 29.41
C PRO A 871 20.42 -13.11 30.30
N GLU A 872 21.03 -13.79 31.28
CA GLU A 872 20.34 -14.80 32.08
C GLU A 872 19.15 -14.25 32.85
N GLU A 873 19.28 -13.06 33.45
CA GLU A 873 18.19 -12.34 34.13
C GLU A 873 16.98 -12.13 33.20
N GLN A 874 17.22 -11.82 31.93
CA GLN A 874 16.17 -11.63 30.93
C GLN A 874 15.53 -12.97 30.53
N ARG A 875 16.31 -14.05 30.40
CA ARG A 875 15.76 -15.41 30.15
C ARG A 875 14.89 -15.86 31.33
N VAL A 876 15.36 -15.70 32.56
CA VAL A 876 14.63 -16.08 33.79
C VAL A 876 13.39 -15.20 33.98
N SER A 877 13.46 -13.90 33.68
CA SER A 877 12.31 -12.99 33.69
C SER A 877 11.27 -13.37 32.63
N MET A 878 11.69 -13.63 31.38
CA MET A 878 10.84 -14.13 30.31
C MET A 878 10.14 -15.44 30.71
N MET A 879 10.88 -16.41 31.27
CA MET A 879 10.30 -17.69 31.71
C MET A 879 9.32 -17.51 32.87
N ARG A 880 9.63 -16.66 33.88
CA ARG A 880 8.69 -16.30 34.95
C ARG A 880 7.40 -15.69 34.40
N ASN A 881 7.52 -14.76 33.45
CA ASN A 881 6.37 -14.14 32.79
C ASN A 881 5.57 -15.15 31.95
N LEU A 882 6.22 -16.08 31.25
CA LEU A 882 5.53 -17.16 30.56
C LEU A 882 4.78 -18.08 31.54
N LEU A 883 5.33 -18.37 32.71
CA LEU A 883 4.73 -19.26 33.73
C LEU A 883 3.66 -18.60 34.63
N ALA A 884 3.44 -17.28 34.55
CA ALA A 884 2.40 -16.64 35.36
C ALA A 884 0.96 -17.08 34.96
N PRO A 885 -0.04 -16.99 35.87
CA PRO A 885 -1.34 -17.68 35.71
C PRO A 885 -2.19 -17.18 34.52
N TYR A 886 -2.97 -18.09 33.94
CA TYR A 886 -3.75 -17.85 32.71
C TYR A 886 -5.03 -17.00 32.87
N GLU A 887 -5.39 -16.59 34.09
CA GLU A 887 -6.75 -16.09 34.40
C GLU A 887 -7.04 -14.66 33.93
N GLN A 888 -6.02 -13.86 33.60
CA GLN A 888 -6.15 -12.47 33.14
C GLN A 888 -5.37 -12.17 31.84
N ARG A 889 -5.07 -13.18 31.02
CA ARG A 889 -4.20 -13.02 29.83
C ARG A 889 -4.52 -13.99 28.68
N PRO A 890 -4.17 -13.64 27.41
CA PRO A 890 -4.24 -14.54 26.25
C PRO A 890 -3.28 -15.74 26.37
N TRP A 891 -3.70 -16.78 27.09
CA TRP A 891 -2.86 -17.93 27.42
C TRP A 891 -2.48 -18.82 26.24
N ALA A 892 -3.25 -18.81 25.14
CA ALA A 892 -3.02 -19.69 23.99
C ALA A 892 -1.62 -19.51 23.38
N GLN A 893 -1.16 -18.26 23.20
CA GLN A 893 0.18 -17.98 22.62
C GLN A 893 1.30 -18.40 23.57
N THR A 894 1.12 -18.20 24.89
CA THR A 894 2.06 -18.70 25.90
C THR A 894 2.16 -20.23 25.85
N ASN A 895 1.02 -20.92 25.84
CA ASN A 895 0.94 -22.37 25.79
C ASN A 895 1.64 -22.91 24.53
N TRP A 896 1.47 -22.23 23.38
CA TRP A 896 2.21 -22.53 22.16
C TRP A 896 3.73 -22.36 22.31
N ILE A 897 4.22 -21.27 22.92
CA ILE A 897 5.66 -21.08 23.20
C ILE A 897 6.21 -22.24 24.04
N LEU A 898 5.53 -22.59 25.14
CA LEU A 898 5.94 -23.67 26.03
C LEU A 898 5.97 -25.04 25.32
N VAL A 899 4.94 -25.36 24.52
CA VAL A 899 4.94 -26.58 23.69
C VAL A 899 6.07 -26.59 22.65
N ARG A 900 6.47 -25.42 22.12
CA ARG A 900 7.59 -25.32 21.17
C ARG A 900 8.94 -25.55 21.85
N LEU A 901 9.16 -24.99 23.04
CA LEU A 901 10.36 -25.26 23.85
C LEU A 901 10.50 -26.74 24.23
N TRP A 902 9.39 -27.46 24.40
CA TRP A 902 9.35 -28.92 24.64
C TRP A 902 9.47 -29.78 23.38
N ARG A 903 9.22 -29.22 22.18
CA ARG A 903 8.97 -30.01 20.96
C ARG A 903 10.20 -30.82 20.55
N GLY A 904 10.14 -32.13 20.77
CA GLY A 904 11.23 -33.09 20.55
C GLY A 904 11.61 -33.88 21.81
N CYS A 905 11.12 -33.49 22.97
CA CYS A 905 11.27 -34.18 24.25
C CYS A 905 10.00 -34.96 24.63
N GLY A 906 10.14 -35.96 25.50
CA GLY A 906 9.02 -36.77 26.01
C GLY A 906 8.42 -37.76 25.00
N PHE A 907 7.12 -37.97 25.12
CA PHE A 907 6.30 -38.84 24.26
C PHE A 907 5.71 -38.05 23.08
N GLY A 908 5.59 -36.73 23.20
CA GLY A 908 5.10 -35.83 22.16
C GLY A 908 6.12 -35.48 21.06
N TYR A 909 5.84 -35.87 19.82
CA TYR A 909 6.58 -35.46 18.61
C TYR A 909 8.05 -35.92 18.50
N ARG A 910 8.27 -37.23 18.45
CA ARG A 910 9.43 -37.82 17.76
C ARG A 910 9.37 -37.69 16.22
N TYR A 911 8.25 -37.20 15.67
CA TYR A 911 7.96 -37.19 14.24
C TYR A 911 7.71 -35.77 13.70
N THR A 912 8.17 -35.50 12.48
CA THR A 912 7.99 -34.22 11.75
C THR A 912 6.57 -34.02 11.22
N ARG A 913 5.79 -35.09 11.05
CA ARG A 913 4.36 -35.07 10.71
C ARG A 913 3.60 -36.10 11.56
N LEU A 914 2.33 -35.85 11.84
CA LEU A 914 1.44 -36.85 12.43
C LEU A 914 1.12 -37.95 11.39
N PRO A 915 1.35 -39.25 11.67
CA PRO A 915 1.20 -40.32 10.67
C PRO A 915 -0.21 -40.47 10.07
N HIS A 916 -1.24 -39.96 10.74
CA HIS A 916 -2.63 -40.20 10.37
C HIS A 916 -3.22 -39.14 9.42
N LEU A 917 -2.53 -38.01 9.20
CA LEU A 917 -2.95 -36.90 8.31
C LEU A 917 -2.40 -37.03 6.87
N LEU A 918 -1.94 -38.22 6.47
CA LEU A 918 -1.22 -38.47 5.21
C LEU A 918 -2.03 -38.30 3.89
N LYS A 919 -3.26 -37.78 3.90
CA LYS A 919 -4.18 -37.81 2.73
C LYS A 919 -5.02 -36.56 2.44
N THR A 920 -4.92 -35.48 3.23
CA THR A 920 -5.73 -34.26 3.01
C THR A 920 -4.85 -33.04 2.73
N LYS A 921 -5.36 -32.10 1.93
CA LYS A 921 -4.60 -30.96 1.37
C LYS A 921 -4.04 -30.01 2.45
N PRO A 922 -2.91 -29.33 2.16
CA PRO A 922 -2.36 -28.27 3.01
C PRO A 922 -2.90 -26.87 2.60
N GLU A 923 -4.16 -26.56 2.91
CA GLU A 923 -4.78 -25.24 2.57
C GLU A 923 -4.60 -24.16 3.66
N ASP A 924 -3.91 -24.45 4.78
CA ASP A 924 -3.55 -23.47 5.82
C ASP A 924 -2.00 -23.33 5.90
N THR A 925 -1.42 -22.50 5.04
CA THR A 925 0.05 -22.23 4.95
C THR A 925 0.66 -21.59 6.21
N ASN A 926 -0.15 -21.15 7.16
CA ASN A 926 0.28 -20.40 8.35
C ASN A 926 0.56 -21.27 9.61
N LEU A 927 0.61 -22.61 9.51
CA LEU A 927 1.03 -23.45 10.66
C LEU A 927 2.55 -23.71 10.67
N PRO A 928 3.29 -23.33 11.72
CA PRO A 928 4.69 -23.75 11.92
C PRO A 928 4.85 -25.25 12.25
N SER A 929 3.82 -26.08 12.04
CA SER A 929 3.78 -27.50 12.42
C SER A 929 4.73 -28.38 11.58
N LEU A 930 5.04 -27.99 10.35
CA LEU A 930 5.90 -28.75 9.43
C LEU A 930 7.40 -28.70 9.75
N GLN A 931 7.84 -27.80 10.62
CA GLN A 931 9.25 -27.65 10.97
C GLN A 931 9.76 -28.81 11.84
N LYS A 932 11.07 -29.10 11.79
CA LYS A 932 11.68 -30.16 12.61
C LYS A 932 11.67 -29.79 14.11
N PRO A 933 11.59 -30.77 15.03
CA PRO A 933 11.69 -30.50 16.47
C PRO A 933 12.99 -29.76 16.83
N CYS A 934 12.89 -28.74 17.68
CA CYS A 934 14.01 -27.90 18.11
C CYS A 934 13.84 -27.48 19.59
N PRO A 935 13.99 -28.43 20.54
CA PRO A 935 13.78 -28.14 21.96
C PRO A 935 14.96 -27.34 22.54
N SER A 936 14.67 -26.36 23.41
CA SER A 936 15.70 -25.64 24.17
C SER A 936 15.87 -26.27 25.56
N LEU A 937 16.92 -27.05 25.73
CA LEU A 937 17.27 -27.64 27.03
C LEU A 937 17.67 -26.57 28.07
N LEU A 938 18.09 -25.38 27.61
CA LEU A 938 18.49 -24.28 28.47
C LEU A 938 17.27 -23.57 29.09
N LEU A 939 16.26 -23.23 28.28
CA LEU A 939 15.02 -22.63 28.78
C LEU A 939 14.17 -23.66 29.56
N GLN A 940 14.25 -24.95 29.25
CA GLN A 940 13.68 -26.02 30.07
C GLN A 940 14.31 -26.11 31.47
N ARG A 941 15.63 -25.88 31.62
CA ARG A 941 16.29 -25.83 32.94
C ARG A 941 15.81 -24.64 33.76
N HIS A 942 15.78 -23.44 33.17
CA HIS A 942 15.24 -22.25 33.85
C HIS A 942 13.76 -22.41 34.25
N MET A 943 12.94 -23.10 33.47
CA MET A 943 11.58 -23.51 33.90
C MET A 943 11.62 -24.45 35.11
N ALA A 944 12.48 -25.46 35.10
CA ALA A 944 12.60 -26.44 36.17
C ALA A 944 13.09 -25.81 37.48
N GLU A 945 14.06 -24.90 37.40
CA GLU A 945 14.60 -24.10 38.51
C GLU A 945 13.51 -23.22 39.13
N LEU A 946 12.81 -22.41 38.32
CA LEU A 946 11.74 -21.52 38.77
C LEU A 946 10.63 -22.26 39.50
N LEU A 947 10.12 -23.36 38.93
CA LEU A 947 9.03 -24.15 39.54
C LEU A 947 9.47 -25.02 40.74
N SER A 948 10.78 -25.24 40.90
CA SER A 948 11.33 -25.91 42.08
C SER A 948 11.43 -24.95 43.26
N LEU A 949 11.88 -23.71 43.01
CA LEU A 949 12.08 -22.62 43.97
C LEU A 949 10.75 -22.00 44.43
N ASP A 950 9.93 -21.52 43.49
CA ASP A 950 8.70 -20.79 43.76
C ASP A 950 7.49 -21.74 43.82
N LYS A 951 7.18 -22.19 45.04
CA LYS A 951 6.12 -23.17 45.30
C LYS A 951 4.72 -22.64 44.96
N ASP A 952 4.49 -21.35 45.13
CA ASP A 952 3.18 -20.73 44.96
C ASP A 952 2.91 -20.33 43.50
N MET A 953 3.93 -19.83 42.78
CA MET A 953 3.88 -19.69 41.32
C MET A 953 3.61 -21.06 40.67
N ALA A 954 4.34 -22.11 41.08
CA ALA A 954 4.16 -23.45 40.52
C ALA A 954 2.76 -24.02 40.76
N ALA A 955 2.21 -23.82 41.97
CA ALA A 955 0.84 -24.24 42.28
C ALA A 955 -0.22 -23.44 41.52
N SER A 956 -0.05 -22.13 41.38
CA SER A 956 -0.98 -21.25 40.66
C SER A 956 -0.95 -21.51 39.15
N PHE A 957 0.24 -21.64 38.56
CA PHE A 957 0.45 -22.02 37.16
C PHE A 957 -0.26 -23.33 36.83
N LEU A 958 0.06 -24.42 37.56
CA LEU A 958 -0.52 -25.75 37.30
C LEU A 958 -2.03 -25.78 37.49
N ASN A 959 -2.57 -25.07 38.49
CA ASN A 959 -4.02 -24.95 38.63
C ASN A 959 -4.65 -24.23 37.43
N SER A 960 -4.04 -23.16 36.92
CA SER A 960 -4.54 -22.46 35.73
C SER A 960 -4.47 -23.32 34.45
N VAL A 961 -3.40 -24.11 34.25
CA VAL A 961 -3.27 -25.08 33.15
C VAL A 961 -4.36 -26.17 33.25
N LEU A 962 -4.57 -26.74 34.44
CA LEU A 962 -5.59 -27.78 34.67
C LEU A 962 -7.02 -27.23 34.52
N ASN A 963 -7.27 -26.00 34.96
CA ASN A 963 -8.57 -25.33 34.79
C ASN A 963 -8.86 -25.11 33.28
N GLN A 964 -7.92 -24.54 32.51
CA GLN A 964 -8.09 -24.32 31.06
C GLN A 964 -8.20 -25.64 30.27
N LEU A 965 -7.50 -26.70 30.69
CA LEU A 965 -7.60 -28.02 30.07
C LEU A 965 -8.98 -28.65 30.27
N ASN A 966 -9.52 -28.59 31.48
CA ASN A 966 -10.89 -29.06 31.75
C ASN A 966 -11.93 -28.28 30.94
N TRP A 967 -11.76 -26.97 30.77
CA TRP A 967 -12.62 -26.16 29.91
C TRP A 967 -12.51 -26.56 28.43
N ALA A 968 -11.31 -26.46 27.83
CA ALA A 968 -11.09 -26.70 26.41
C ALA A 968 -11.51 -28.12 25.97
N PHE A 969 -11.32 -29.12 26.85
CA PHE A 969 -11.75 -30.49 26.59
C PHE A 969 -13.27 -30.66 26.71
N SER A 970 -13.93 -29.94 27.61
CA SER A 970 -15.40 -29.96 27.73
C SER A 970 -16.08 -29.34 26.50
N GLU A 971 -15.57 -28.20 26.01
CA GLU A 971 -16.05 -27.57 24.77
C GLU A 971 -15.86 -28.49 23.56
N PHE A 972 -14.70 -29.15 23.45
CA PHE A 972 -14.41 -30.13 22.39
C PHE A 972 -15.40 -31.30 22.40
N ILE A 973 -15.65 -31.90 23.56
CA ILE A 973 -16.60 -33.03 23.70
C ILE A 973 -18.03 -32.57 23.41
N GLY A 974 -18.43 -31.38 23.87
CA GLY A 974 -19.73 -30.79 23.57
C GLY A 974 -19.96 -30.61 22.06
N MET A 975 -19.03 -29.94 21.37
CA MET A 975 -19.12 -29.75 19.91
C MET A 975 -19.09 -31.06 19.13
N ILE A 976 -18.30 -32.07 19.52
CA ILE A 976 -18.35 -33.39 18.87
C ILE A 976 -19.74 -34.01 19.04
N GLN A 977 -20.35 -33.92 20.22
CA GLN A 977 -21.69 -34.48 20.46
C GLN A 977 -22.77 -33.73 19.67
N GLU A 978 -22.69 -32.40 19.55
CA GLU A 978 -23.58 -31.61 18.67
C GLU A 978 -23.43 -32.02 17.20
N ILE A 979 -22.20 -32.13 16.69
CA ILE A 979 -21.91 -32.52 15.31
C ILE A 979 -22.39 -33.94 15.02
N GLN A 980 -22.21 -34.88 15.96
CA GLN A 980 -22.73 -36.25 15.83
C GLN A 980 -24.26 -36.28 15.82
N GLN A 981 -24.92 -35.57 16.74
CA GLN A 981 -26.39 -35.47 16.79
C GLN A 981 -26.99 -34.74 15.58
N ALA A 982 -26.26 -33.83 14.95
CA ALA A 982 -26.65 -33.19 13.70
C ALA A 982 -26.55 -34.17 12.52
N ALA A 983 -25.43 -34.90 12.42
CA ALA A 983 -25.18 -35.90 11.37
C ALA A 983 -26.12 -37.13 11.43
N GLU A 984 -26.77 -37.37 12.56
CA GLU A 984 -27.78 -38.44 12.73
C GLU A 984 -29.22 -37.99 12.39
N ARG A 985 -29.45 -36.73 12.00
CA ARG A 985 -30.78 -36.22 11.61
C ARG A 985 -30.94 -36.19 10.08
N PRO A 986 -31.78 -37.05 9.48
CA PRO A 986 -31.85 -37.21 8.01
C PRO A 986 -32.29 -35.94 7.25
N GLU A 987 -32.92 -34.98 7.93
CA GLU A 987 -33.42 -33.73 7.33
C GLU A 987 -32.43 -32.56 7.36
N ARG A 988 -31.25 -32.69 8.00
CA ARG A 988 -30.26 -31.60 8.14
C ARG A 988 -28.80 -32.05 7.99
N ASN A 989 -28.47 -32.59 6.83
CA ASN A 989 -27.09 -32.95 6.42
C ASN A 989 -26.19 -31.73 6.11
N PHE A 990 -26.23 -30.67 6.93
CA PHE A 990 -25.40 -29.47 6.77
C PHE A 990 -24.76 -29.06 8.10
N VAL A 991 -23.57 -29.61 8.37
CA VAL A 991 -22.73 -29.19 9.50
C VAL A 991 -22.02 -27.89 9.11
N ASP A 992 -22.12 -26.85 9.94
CA ASP A 992 -21.44 -25.58 9.68
C ASP A 992 -19.92 -25.79 9.69
N THR A 993 -19.26 -25.42 8.58
CA THR A 993 -17.79 -25.44 8.44
C THR A 993 -17.10 -24.66 9.55
N ARG A 994 -17.76 -23.63 10.11
CA ARG A 994 -17.28 -22.88 11.26
C ARG A 994 -17.33 -23.69 12.56
N GLN A 995 -18.39 -24.47 12.82
CA GLN A 995 -18.43 -25.37 13.98
C GLN A 995 -17.29 -26.39 13.93
N LEU A 996 -17.03 -26.97 12.76
CA LEU A 996 -15.90 -27.88 12.54
C LEU A 996 -14.54 -27.22 12.84
N LYS A 997 -14.32 -25.96 12.40
CA LYS A 997 -13.08 -25.22 12.70
C LYS A 997 -12.93 -24.89 14.19
N VAL A 998 -14.01 -24.53 14.91
CA VAL A 998 -13.94 -24.30 16.37
C VAL A 998 -13.70 -25.61 17.13
N CYS A 999 -14.37 -26.71 16.73
CA CYS A 999 -14.16 -28.04 17.29
C CYS A 999 -12.70 -28.51 17.16
N ALA A 1000 -12.08 -28.34 15.98
CA ALA A 1000 -10.66 -28.63 15.76
C ALA A 1000 -9.76 -27.74 16.64
N THR A 1001 -10.08 -26.46 16.78
CA THR A 1001 -9.33 -25.53 17.63
C THR A 1001 -9.35 -25.97 19.11
N CYS A 1002 -10.50 -26.38 19.64
CA CYS A 1002 -10.60 -26.87 21.03
C CYS A 1002 -9.89 -28.21 21.25
N PHE A 1003 -9.78 -29.06 20.22
CA PHE A 1003 -8.93 -30.25 20.25
C PHE A 1003 -7.44 -29.87 20.36
N ASP A 1004 -6.94 -29.00 19.48
CA ASP A 1004 -5.54 -28.58 19.47
C ASP A 1004 -5.14 -27.83 20.75
N LEU A 1005 -6.05 -27.03 21.33
CA LEU A 1005 -5.86 -26.41 22.65
C LEU A 1005 -5.75 -27.45 23.77
N SER A 1006 -6.64 -28.46 23.76
CA SER A 1006 -6.62 -29.57 24.72
C SER A 1006 -5.32 -30.40 24.62
N VAL A 1007 -4.89 -30.73 23.40
CA VAL A 1007 -3.62 -31.45 23.14
C VAL A 1007 -2.41 -30.63 23.56
N SER A 1008 -2.36 -29.33 23.24
CA SER A 1008 -1.23 -28.47 23.62
C SER A 1008 -1.11 -28.26 25.13
N LEU A 1009 -2.22 -28.06 25.86
CA LEU A 1009 -2.24 -28.01 27.32
C LEU A 1009 -1.76 -29.32 27.96
N LEU A 1010 -2.17 -30.48 27.41
CA LEU A 1010 -1.66 -31.79 27.85
C LEU A 1010 -0.13 -31.93 27.65
N ARG A 1011 0.45 -31.32 26.61
CA ARG A 1011 1.92 -31.31 26.41
C ARG A 1011 2.66 -30.40 27.39
N VAL A 1012 2.06 -29.28 27.83
CA VAL A 1012 2.65 -28.45 28.91
C VAL A 1012 2.56 -29.18 30.26
N LEU A 1013 1.50 -29.95 30.51
CA LEU A 1013 1.41 -30.81 31.69
C LEU A 1013 2.46 -31.95 31.64
N GLU A 1014 2.61 -32.62 30.49
CA GLU A 1014 3.66 -33.64 30.25
C GLU A 1014 5.07 -33.07 30.51
N MET A 1015 5.39 -31.91 29.93
CA MET A 1015 6.65 -31.21 30.16
C MET A 1015 6.87 -30.93 31.65
N THR A 1016 5.87 -30.38 32.34
CA THR A 1016 6.02 -29.98 33.75
C THR A 1016 6.22 -31.18 34.68
N VAL A 1017 5.48 -32.27 34.46
CA VAL A 1017 5.65 -33.55 35.17
C VAL A 1017 7.03 -34.17 34.90
N THR A 1018 7.55 -34.04 33.68
CA THR A 1018 8.85 -34.61 33.29
C THR A 1018 10.04 -33.79 33.82
N LEU A 1019 9.93 -32.46 33.82
CA LEU A 1019 11.00 -31.56 34.28
C LEU A 1019 11.07 -31.43 35.81
N VAL A 1020 9.92 -31.38 36.50
CA VAL A 1020 9.87 -31.21 37.97
C VAL A 1020 8.86 -32.17 38.61
N PRO A 1021 9.12 -33.49 38.60
CA PRO A 1021 8.23 -34.48 39.20
C PRO A 1021 8.01 -34.24 40.71
N GLN A 1022 8.95 -33.57 41.39
CA GLN A 1022 8.85 -33.25 42.81
C GLN A 1022 7.63 -32.40 43.17
N ILE A 1023 7.06 -31.59 42.26
CA ILE A 1023 5.83 -30.82 42.55
C ILE A 1023 4.64 -31.74 42.90
N PHE A 1024 4.64 -32.98 42.41
CA PHE A 1024 3.59 -33.97 42.62
C PHE A 1024 3.96 -35.07 43.64
N LEU A 1025 5.24 -35.16 44.04
CA LEU A 1025 5.79 -36.23 44.89
C LEU A 1025 6.31 -35.72 46.25
N ASP A 1026 6.58 -34.43 46.37
CA ASP A 1026 7.00 -33.77 47.61
C ASP A 1026 5.79 -33.53 48.53
N TRP A 1027 5.50 -34.53 49.38
CA TRP A 1027 4.43 -34.49 50.37
C TRP A 1027 4.59 -33.36 51.43
N THR A 1028 5.71 -32.63 51.45
CA THR A 1028 5.84 -31.41 52.28
C THR A 1028 5.17 -30.18 51.66
N ARG A 1029 4.75 -30.25 50.38
CA ARG A 1029 4.01 -29.18 49.69
C ARG A 1029 2.50 -29.36 49.91
N PRO A 1030 1.78 -28.40 50.53
CA PRO A 1030 0.33 -28.52 50.75
C PRO A 1030 -0.48 -28.59 49.43
N SER A 1031 0.09 -28.13 48.33
CA SER A 1031 -0.50 -28.22 46.99
C SER A 1031 -0.32 -29.58 46.30
N ALA A 1032 0.65 -30.41 46.70
CA ALA A 1032 1.00 -31.64 45.98
C ALA A 1032 -0.16 -32.64 45.93
N GLU A 1033 -0.85 -32.89 47.05
CA GLU A 1033 -1.97 -33.84 47.07
C GLU A 1033 -3.14 -33.34 46.20
N LEU A 1034 -3.48 -32.05 46.25
CA LEU A 1034 -4.53 -31.45 45.45
C LEU A 1034 -4.21 -31.55 43.94
N LEU A 1035 -2.97 -31.25 43.56
CA LEU A 1035 -2.50 -31.34 42.17
C LEU A 1035 -2.47 -32.78 41.68
N LEU A 1036 -2.02 -33.74 42.51
CA LEU A 1036 -2.00 -35.16 42.19
C LEU A 1036 -3.42 -35.73 42.03
N ARG A 1037 -4.36 -35.37 42.93
CA ARG A 1037 -5.79 -35.71 42.81
C ARG A 1037 -6.40 -35.14 41.52
N ARG A 1038 -6.12 -33.87 41.19
CA ARG A 1038 -6.59 -33.23 39.93
C ARG A 1038 -5.99 -33.89 38.69
N LEU A 1039 -4.70 -34.24 38.71
CA LEU A 1039 -4.03 -34.93 37.59
C LEU A 1039 -4.58 -36.35 37.38
N ALA A 1040 -4.86 -37.08 38.46
CA ALA A 1040 -5.54 -38.37 38.41
C ALA A 1040 -6.99 -38.25 37.89
N GLN A 1041 -7.69 -37.17 38.21
CA GLN A 1041 -9.02 -36.86 37.66
C GLN A 1041 -8.95 -36.58 36.15
N VAL A 1042 -8.00 -35.76 35.67
CA VAL A 1042 -7.75 -35.55 34.23
C VAL A 1042 -7.44 -36.87 33.51
N ARG A 1043 -6.61 -37.75 34.12
CA ARG A 1043 -6.30 -39.09 33.58
C ARG A 1043 -7.52 -40.03 33.50
N ARG A 1044 -8.60 -39.78 34.26
CA ARG A 1044 -9.88 -40.50 34.10
C ARG A 1044 -10.79 -39.81 33.08
N ASN A 1045 -10.89 -38.48 33.16
CA ASN A 1045 -11.85 -37.67 32.40
C ASN A 1045 -11.50 -37.52 30.92
N VAL A 1046 -10.21 -37.55 30.53
CA VAL A 1046 -9.79 -37.40 29.13
C VAL A 1046 -9.92 -38.71 28.32
N PRO A 1047 -9.41 -39.87 28.78
CA PRO A 1047 -9.44 -41.09 27.96
C PRO A 1047 -10.83 -41.73 27.86
N TYR A 1048 -11.66 -41.64 28.90
CA TYR A 1048 -12.93 -42.36 28.96
C TYR A 1048 -14.00 -41.88 27.95
N PRO A 1049 -14.17 -40.57 27.68
CA PRO A 1049 -14.99 -40.11 26.56
C PRO A 1049 -14.39 -40.45 25.21
N LEU A 1050 -13.06 -40.31 25.05
CA LEU A 1050 -12.37 -40.61 23.79
C LEU A 1050 -12.53 -42.09 23.39
N THR A 1051 -12.30 -43.04 24.30
CA THR A 1051 -12.49 -44.47 24.01
C THR A 1051 -13.96 -44.82 23.76
N ARG A 1052 -14.92 -44.13 24.40
CA ARG A 1052 -16.35 -44.30 24.11
C ARG A 1052 -16.74 -43.77 22.73
N ILE A 1053 -16.16 -42.65 22.30
CA ILE A 1053 -16.38 -42.06 20.96
C ILE A 1053 -15.75 -42.94 19.86
N THR A 1054 -14.55 -43.48 20.07
CA THR A 1054 -13.87 -44.31 19.06
C THR A 1054 -14.39 -45.74 18.99
N SER A 1055 -14.99 -46.28 20.05
CA SER A 1055 -15.50 -47.68 20.07
C SER A 1055 -16.94 -47.86 19.58
N GLN A 1056 -17.74 -46.80 19.43
CA GLN A 1056 -19.12 -46.94 18.92
C GLN A 1056 -19.23 -46.90 17.38
N LYS A 1057 -18.21 -46.42 16.66
CA LYS A 1057 -18.14 -46.42 15.18
C LYS A 1057 -16.66 -46.53 14.74
N ASP A 1058 -16.30 -47.59 14.02
CA ASP A 1058 -14.92 -47.93 13.61
C ASP A 1058 -14.29 -46.92 12.62
N LEU A 1059 -13.95 -45.73 13.09
CA LEU A 1059 -13.44 -44.64 12.24
C LEU A 1059 -12.13 -43.99 12.71
N PHE A 1060 -11.74 -44.11 13.99
CA PHE A 1060 -10.47 -43.54 14.48
C PHE A 1060 -9.76 -44.43 15.52
N PHE A 1061 -8.83 -45.26 15.05
CA PHE A 1061 -7.82 -45.90 15.89
C PHE A 1061 -6.78 -44.87 16.37
N VAL A 1062 -7.04 -44.21 17.50
CA VAL A 1062 -6.01 -43.46 18.23
C VAL A 1062 -5.21 -44.44 19.09
N SER A 1063 -4.06 -44.88 18.56
CA SER A 1063 -3.11 -45.72 19.29
C SER A 1063 -2.45 -44.94 20.44
N THR A 1064 -2.99 -45.02 21.65
CA THR A 1064 -2.33 -44.53 22.86
C THR A 1064 -1.32 -45.57 23.37
N GLY A 1065 -0.03 -45.31 23.14
CA GLY A 1065 1.12 -46.00 23.73
C GLY A 1065 2.09 -45.00 24.35
#